data_AF-A0A8H7SIH6-F1
#
_entry.id   AF-A0A8H7SIH6-F1
#
_cell.length_a   1.000
_cell.length_b   1.000
_cell.length_c   1.000
_cell.angle_alpha   90.00
_cell.angle_beta   90.00
_cell.angle_gamma   90.00
#
_symmetry.space_group_name_H-M   'P 1'
#
loop_
_entity.id
_entity.type
_entity.pdbx_description
1 polymer ?
#
loop_
_entity_poly.entity_id
_entity_poly.type
_entity_poly.pdbx_seq_one_letter_code
_entity_poly.pdbx_strand_id
1 'polypeptide(L)'
;MYSLDFAAQVSRICMDEIRKRGLRERKILRKSVPNSVLLLKVFRKQHCTADDLTHVSIHSVATLMQDTLWCCQERIVPKKVWRVINYETCTLNDLSRFISKRGENLLVEILDFLVQVMRHKSANQMDAYHLGEAMGKVTLGPADCDPIIAEKAGHFLTRMIIEHSKTIHGEKQLLFRVDSGFAWPTISHRPMSKSEAARAKAKSYNRLIKKIHQRNFDWLDMADIALYALLEDDYEIIIPPFQEPYISIFSTSLDPTDAILSPILFRLVTAASKPIDPVPRDPFENSYLFKNKTVIENQIRVAFDDFKPLLQSTPMRYHDPYINEKTSAPSNNHHHISNHGNKSHLKMINSSISNMKLNLRKHKSQGGMPNCDIINEDTPSILPTSRNLLNSRRTLVASSALRTAGRVNVARQQHRMFTQSVIRPISFKGIFGGKKTDTEENKLVLEQDNLFHVLSKSPLPEMRDRAAIINKYGVCPVCDTHHQEHEHKKNPVYDCPDCGYPTHCSEEHYHQGKQAHQEVCSILREINEDDHDLRSGRPMREFEFPTAQGFDEAVNMANWDVLFYTRSFPSMDSDRSMRHVSKLLTYPLTIASVLHQSSPHKYGEQVTTEGMRSIAALRTILYPHNQVSNDAQTQLRTDTINVYLVGARAEATLPSHIWLQLAYLFPATPFHIHFIGPDALAPNQEPHTKSVNERLSFTYDNAMYHDYHEKIEKFDPYTDLFFMFSPGIGHDEARESWKTSIEKTLETKCPIFITGYDEADMKNDIEAVEQDYQGEFDWVLKPSVNEFRSLKRDVNLMDLRQSIFANYGIWGIRGKRYDVVHDPENND
;
A
#
# COMPACT_ATOMS: atom_id res chain seq x y z
N MET A 1 31.04 42.07 2.18
CA MET A 1 30.99 40.60 2.39
C MET A 1 31.80 40.28 3.63
N TYR A 2 31.44 39.20 4.34
CA TYR A 2 31.95 38.93 5.69
C TYR A 2 32.42 37.48 5.81
N SER A 3 33.43 37.25 6.66
CA SER A 3 34.02 35.94 6.94
C SER A 3 33.12 35.09 7.84
N LEU A 4 33.29 33.77 7.78
CA LEU A 4 32.60 32.83 8.66
C LEU A 4 32.90 33.08 10.14
N ASP A 5 34.14 33.45 10.47
CA ASP A 5 34.54 33.75 11.85
C ASP A 5 33.80 34.98 12.42
N PHE A 6 33.64 36.05 11.62
CA PHE A 6 32.84 37.23 12.01
C PHE A 6 31.35 36.87 12.14
N ALA A 7 30.82 36.11 11.18
CA ALA A 7 29.43 35.67 11.21
C ALA A 7 29.13 34.78 12.43
N ALA A 8 30.05 33.89 12.80
CA ALA A 8 30.00 33.08 14.01
C ALA A 8 30.04 33.94 15.28
N GLN A 9 30.96 34.92 15.37
CA GLN A 9 31.08 35.82 16.51
C GLN A 9 29.78 36.59 16.77
N VAL A 10 29.24 37.27 15.75
CA VAL A 10 27.99 38.04 15.89
C VAL A 10 26.81 37.11 16.18
N SER A 11 26.74 35.93 15.56
CA SER A 11 25.68 34.95 15.81
C SER A 11 25.69 34.45 17.25
N ARG A 12 26.86 34.16 17.83
CA ARG A 12 27.00 33.74 19.24
C ARG A 12 26.46 34.81 20.20
N ILE A 13 26.89 36.07 20.03
CA ILE A 13 26.43 37.18 20.88
C ILE A 13 24.90 37.36 20.75
N CYS A 14 24.34 37.22 19.55
CA CYS A 14 22.88 37.27 19.34
C CYS A 14 22.15 36.06 19.98
N MET A 15 22.69 34.84 19.85
CA MET A 15 22.12 33.64 20.46
C MET A 15 22.11 33.73 21.99
N ASP A 16 23.18 34.23 22.60
CA ASP A 16 23.27 34.41 24.05
C ASP A 16 22.32 35.51 24.56
N GLU A 17 22.13 36.58 23.81
CA GLU A 17 21.14 37.61 24.16
C GLU A 17 19.69 37.10 24.03
N ILE A 18 19.41 36.25 23.03
CA ILE A 18 18.12 35.56 22.89
C ILE A 18 17.94 34.48 23.99
N ARG A 19 19.01 33.80 24.44
CA ARG A 19 18.98 32.90 25.61
C ARG A 19 18.60 33.65 26.89
N LYS A 20 19.15 34.85 27.12
CA LYS A 20 18.86 35.66 28.32
C LYS A 20 17.41 36.16 28.39
N ARG A 21 16.86 36.70 27.30
CA ARG A 21 15.54 37.39 27.33
C ARG A 21 14.57 37.07 26.19
N GLY A 22 14.97 36.28 25.19
CA GLY A 22 14.16 35.99 24.01
C GLY A 22 13.49 34.61 23.97
N LEU A 23 13.88 33.65 24.82
CA LEU A 23 13.38 32.27 24.75
C LEU A 23 11.85 32.13 24.89
N ARG A 24 11.19 33.04 25.60
CA ARG A 24 9.72 33.08 25.77
C ARG A 24 9.02 34.03 24.80
N GLU A 25 9.74 34.79 23.98
CA GLU A 25 9.17 35.84 23.14
C GLU A 25 8.38 35.27 21.95
N ARG A 26 7.16 35.77 21.75
CA ARG A 26 6.22 35.19 20.79
C ARG A 26 6.67 35.38 19.35
N LYS A 27 6.84 34.29 18.60
CA LYS A 27 7.31 34.26 17.21
C LYS A 27 8.72 34.87 17.03
N ILE A 28 9.60 34.68 18.02
CA ILE A 28 11.04 34.95 17.88
C ILE A 28 11.61 34.24 16.64
N LEU A 29 12.60 34.84 15.96
CA LEU A 29 13.15 34.45 14.65
C LEU A 29 12.15 34.48 13.46
N ARG A 30 10.83 34.36 13.66
CA ARG A 30 9.84 34.40 12.56
C ARG A 30 9.42 35.80 12.13
N LYS A 31 9.58 36.81 13.01
CA LYS A 31 9.28 38.22 12.71
C LYS A 31 10.56 39.03 12.52
N SER A 32 10.88 39.39 11.28
CA SER A 32 11.95 40.32 10.95
C SER A 32 11.57 41.75 11.38
N VAL A 33 12.48 42.42 12.09
CA VAL A 33 12.37 43.81 12.56
C VAL A 33 13.75 44.46 12.36
N PRO A 34 14.09 44.94 11.14
CA PRO A 34 15.42 45.47 10.87
C PRO A 34 15.67 46.76 11.64
N ASN A 35 16.83 46.88 12.28
CA ASN A 35 17.31 48.11 12.91
C ASN A 35 18.48 48.66 12.10
N SER A 36 18.21 49.68 11.27
CA SER A 36 19.19 50.25 10.35
C SER A 36 20.45 50.80 11.06
N VAL A 37 20.32 51.33 12.27
CA VAL A 37 21.45 51.87 13.05
C VAL A 37 22.35 50.73 13.54
N LEU A 38 21.76 49.64 14.06
CA LEU A 38 22.50 48.47 14.51
C LEU A 38 23.16 47.74 13.31
N LEU A 39 22.42 47.54 12.22
CA LEU A 39 22.93 46.94 10.99
C LEU A 39 24.09 47.77 10.41
N LEU A 40 23.96 49.09 10.34
CA LEU A 40 25.06 49.97 9.91
C LEU A 40 26.25 49.92 10.87
N LYS A 41 26.05 49.85 12.20
CA LYS A 41 27.15 49.74 13.16
C LYS A 41 27.92 48.44 12.94
N VAL A 42 27.23 47.30 12.97
CA VAL A 42 27.84 45.97 12.89
C VAL A 42 28.48 45.73 11.51
N PHE A 43 27.77 45.98 10.42
CA PHE A 43 28.27 45.68 9.06
C PHE A 43 29.27 46.72 8.50
N ARG A 44 29.25 47.98 8.95
CA ARG A 44 30.22 49.01 8.50
C ARG A 44 31.46 49.12 9.40
N LYS A 45 31.34 48.85 10.71
CA LYS A 45 32.48 48.91 11.65
C LYS A 45 33.08 47.53 11.99
N GLN A 46 32.44 46.43 11.55
CA GLN A 46 32.84 45.05 11.85
C GLN A 46 33.06 44.79 13.34
N HIS A 47 32.23 45.41 14.18
CA HIS A 47 32.30 45.31 15.63
C HIS A 47 30.90 45.25 16.24
N CYS A 48 30.71 44.32 17.17
CA CYS A 48 29.48 44.12 17.93
C CYS A 48 29.87 43.67 19.34
N THR A 49 29.41 44.37 20.37
CA THR A 49 29.50 43.92 21.77
C THR A 49 28.16 43.35 22.23
N ALA A 50 28.10 42.83 23.46
CA ALA A 50 26.82 42.48 24.07
C ALA A 50 25.99 43.73 24.39
N ASP A 51 26.63 44.80 24.85
CA ASP A 51 26.01 46.07 25.25
C ASP A 51 25.32 46.79 24.07
N ASP A 52 25.78 46.54 22.85
CA ASP A 52 25.15 47.03 21.62
C ASP A 52 23.77 46.39 21.35
N LEU A 53 23.46 45.26 21.98
CA LEU A 53 22.22 44.53 21.79
C LEU A 53 21.21 44.75 22.92
N THR A 54 21.67 45.02 24.16
CA THR A 54 20.81 45.09 25.37
C THR A 54 19.64 46.07 25.21
N HIS A 55 19.91 47.26 24.69
CA HIS A 55 18.93 48.33 24.47
C HIS A 55 18.06 48.17 23.21
N VAL A 56 18.30 47.11 22.41
CA VAL A 56 17.62 46.87 21.13
C VAL A 56 16.54 45.79 21.29
N SER A 57 15.45 45.88 20.51
CA SER A 57 14.37 44.88 20.58
C SER A 57 14.86 43.48 20.21
N ILE A 58 14.38 42.46 20.91
CA ILE A 58 14.90 41.09 20.76
C ILE A 58 14.59 40.48 19.38
N HIS A 59 13.53 40.95 18.71
CA HIS A 59 13.27 40.65 17.30
C HIS A 59 14.31 41.28 16.36
N SER A 60 14.83 42.49 16.68
CA SER A 60 15.89 43.10 15.88
C SER A 60 17.24 42.40 16.09
N VAL A 61 17.49 41.87 17.29
CA VAL A 61 18.65 40.98 17.55
C VAL A 61 18.52 39.67 16.76
N ALA A 62 17.34 39.06 16.75
CA ALA A 62 17.05 37.89 15.92
C ALA A 62 17.21 38.17 14.41
N THR A 63 16.81 39.37 13.96
CA THR A 63 16.98 39.82 12.57
C THR A 63 18.46 40.04 12.24
N LEU A 64 19.24 40.67 13.13
CA LEU A 64 20.68 40.83 12.96
C LEU A 64 21.40 39.48 12.82
N MET A 65 21.04 38.48 13.64
CA MET A 65 21.56 37.11 13.52
C MET A 65 21.26 36.53 12.13
N GLN A 66 20.02 36.68 11.64
CA GLN A 66 19.60 36.18 10.33
C GLN A 66 20.31 36.89 9.18
N ASP A 67 20.37 38.22 9.20
CA ASP A 67 21.06 39.01 8.18
C ASP A 67 22.56 38.71 8.15
N THR A 68 23.18 38.49 9.31
CA THR A 68 24.61 38.16 9.42
C THR A 68 24.91 36.79 8.83
N LEU A 69 24.12 35.77 9.21
CA LEU A 69 24.26 34.42 8.66
C LEU A 69 23.96 34.39 7.15
N TRP A 70 22.99 35.17 6.66
CA TRP A 70 22.68 35.27 5.24
C TRP A 70 23.78 36.00 4.44
N CYS A 71 24.33 37.11 4.96
CA CYS A 71 25.37 37.90 4.31
C CYS A 71 26.80 37.31 4.43
N CYS A 72 26.96 36.15 5.07
CA CYS A 72 28.23 35.43 5.13
C CYS A 72 28.58 34.84 3.75
N GLN A 73 29.81 35.13 3.28
CA GLN A 73 30.28 34.71 1.96
C GLN A 73 30.63 33.20 1.93
N GLU A 74 31.21 32.70 3.01
CA GLU A 74 31.42 31.26 3.22
C GLU A 74 30.15 30.66 3.83
N ARG A 75 29.37 29.96 3.01
CA ARG A 75 28.14 29.27 3.46
C ARG A 75 28.53 27.98 4.19
N ILE A 76 27.87 27.68 5.32
CA ILE A 76 28.09 26.43 6.10
C ILE A 76 27.97 25.19 5.21
N VAL A 77 27.00 25.17 4.28
CA VAL A 77 26.88 24.14 3.23
C VAL A 77 27.14 24.78 1.85
N PRO A 78 28.31 24.55 1.23
CA PRO A 78 28.62 25.11 -0.09
C PRO A 78 27.69 24.63 -1.22
N LYS A 79 27.49 25.46 -2.27
CA LYS A 79 26.70 25.14 -3.48
C LYS A 79 27.21 23.94 -4.30
N LYS A 80 28.37 23.38 -3.95
CA LYS A 80 28.87 22.09 -4.46
C LYS A 80 28.28 20.90 -3.68
N VAL A 81 28.26 21.00 -2.34
CA VAL A 81 27.77 19.94 -1.42
C VAL A 81 26.28 19.68 -1.65
N TRP A 82 25.48 20.73 -1.85
CA TRP A 82 24.06 20.67 -2.21
C TRP A 82 23.72 19.87 -3.49
N ARG A 83 24.70 19.46 -4.29
CA ARG A 83 24.51 18.59 -5.47
C ARG A 83 24.86 17.12 -5.21
N VAL A 84 25.44 16.83 -4.05
CA VAL A 84 25.99 15.52 -3.67
C VAL A 84 25.22 14.92 -2.49
N ILE A 85 24.81 15.76 -1.52
CA ILE A 85 24.00 15.30 -0.39
C ILE A 85 22.54 15.07 -0.80
N ASN A 86 21.96 13.96 -0.35
CA ASN A 86 20.51 13.80 -0.34
C ASN A 86 19.95 14.41 0.95
N TYR A 87 19.39 15.61 0.87
CA TYR A 87 18.79 16.32 2.01
C TYR A 87 17.59 15.58 2.66
N GLU A 88 17.06 14.52 2.02
CA GLU A 88 16.00 13.67 2.57
C GLU A 88 16.52 12.45 3.34
N THR A 89 17.84 12.19 3.35
CA THR A 89 18.45 11.06 4.10
C THR A 89 19.73 11.40 4.85
N CYS A 90 20.43 12.49 4.51
CA CYS A 90 21.68 12.92 5.12
C CYS A 90 21.51 13.21 6.62
N THR A 91 22.35 12.60 7.48
CA THR A 91 22.48 12.95 8.90
C THR A 91 23.52 14.06 9.11
N LEU A 92 23.64 14.59 10.33
CA LEU A 92 24.75 15.48 10.69
C LEU A 92 26.13 14.81 10.53
N ASN A 93 26.23 13.49 10.80
CA ASN A 93 27.46 12.70 10.68
C ASN A 93 27.85 12.36 9.23
N ASP A 94 26.91 12.50 8.29
CA ASP A 94 27.20 12.44 6.86
C ASP A 94 27.61 13.83 6.34
N LEU A 95 26.92 14.88 6.80
CA LEU A 95 27.18 16.26 6.38
C LEU A 95 28.56 16.77 6.84
N SER A 96 29.02 16.39 8.03
CA SER A 96 30.35 16.73 8.57
C SER A 96 31.50 16.32 7.66
N ARG A 97 31.31 15.28 6.82
CA ARG A 97 32.29 14.80 5.84
C ARG A 97 32.47 15.75 4.65
N PHE A 98 31.56 16.70 4.45
CA PHE A 98 31.51 17.59 3.30
C PHE A 98 31.64 19.10 3.65
N ILE A 99 31.63 19.47 4.93
CA ILE A 99 31.72 20.87 5.39
C ILE A 99 33.01 21.12 6.18
N SER A 100 33.39 22.38 6.39
CA SER A 100 34.56 22.71 7.20
C SER A 100 34.27 22.48 8.68
N LYS A 101 35.26 22.05 9.48
CA LYS A 101 35.08 21.84 10.94
C LYS A 101 34.59 23.10 11.67
N ARG A 102 34.93 24.30 11.17
CA ARG A 102 34.40 25.58 11.66
C ARG A 102 32.90 25.73 11.38
N GLY A 103 32.46 25.39 10.17
CA GLY A 103 31.04 25.37 9.78
C GLY A 103 30.24 24.31 10.54
N GLU A 104 30.82 23.13 10.77
CA GLU A 104 30.22 22.06 11.58
C GLU A 104 29.99 22.52 13.03
N ASN A 105 31.01 23.08 13.69
CA ASN A 105 30.88 23.58 15.06
C ASN A 105 29.80 24.68 15.17
N LEU A 106 29.79 25.65 14.23
CA LEU A 106 28.76 26.69 14.19
C LEU A 106 27.35 26.11 13.95
N LEU A 107 27.23 25.07 13.12
CA LEU A 107 25.96 24.39 12.89
C LEU A 107 25.44 23.68 14.15
N VAL A 108 26.32 23.02 14.90
CA VAL A 108 25.97 22.40 16.20
C VAL A 108 25.51 23.46 17.20
N GLU A 109 26.24 24.56 17.35
CA GLU A 109 25.85 25.68 18.24
C GLU A 109 24.47 26.27 17.89
N ILE A 110 24.18 26.38 16.59
CA ILE A 110 22.86 26.83 16.10
C ILE A 110 21.79 25.76 16.36
N LEU A 111 22.07 24.47 16.17
CA LEU A 111 21.12 23.39 16.47
C LEU A 111 20.79 23.33 17.97
N ASP A 112 21.79 23.43 18.86
CA ASP A 112 21.59 23.51 20.31
C ASP A 112 20.70 24.69 20.70
N PHE A 113 20.97 25.87 20.13
CA PHE A 113 20.15 27.07 20.33
C PHE A 113 18.71 26.87 19.83
N LEU A 114 18.50 26.31 18.64
CA LEU A 114 17.16 26.09 18.10
C LEU A 114 16.39 25.01 18.88
N VAL A 115 17.06 24.00 19.45
CA VAL A 115 16.44 23.05 20.39
C VAL A 115 16.08 23.74 21.71
N GLN A 116 16.90 24.66 22.23
CA GLN A 116 16.57 25.46 23.43
C GLN A 116 15.36 26.38 23.20
N VAL A 117 15.24 26.99 22.02
CA VAL A 117 14.04 27.76 21.61
C VAL A 117 12.82 26.85 21.46
N MET A 118 12.95 25.71 20.79
CA MET A 118 11.87 24.73 20.60
C MET A 118 11.30 24.20 21.94
N ARG A 119 12.16 23.98 22.95
CA ARG A 119 11.71 23.57 24.30
C ARG A 119 10.78 24.58 24.97
N HIS A 120 10.78 25.84 24.52
CA HIS A 120 9.91 26.91 25.01
C HIS A 120 8.66 27.17 24.13
N LYS A 121 8.30 26.23 23.23
CA LYS A 121 7.13 26.30 22.32
C LYS A 121 5.84 26.81 22.98
N SER A 122 5.58 26.41 24.23
CA SER A 122 4.38 26.79 24.98
C SER A 122 4.22 28.31 25.17
N ALA A 123 5.33 29.06 25.26
CA ALA A 123 5.33 30.52 25.32
C ALA A 123 5.60 31.15 23.95
N ASN A 124 6.69 30.76 23.29
CA ASN A 124 7.18 31.44 22.09
C ASN A 124 6.44 31.05 20.79
N GLN A 125 5.66 29.96 20.80
CA GLN A 125 4.93 29.41 19.64
C GLN A 125 5.83 28.95 18.47
N MET A 126 7.11 28.67 18.72
CA MET A 126 8.08 28.17 17.76
C MET A 126 8.33 26.67 17.94
N ASP A 127 8.36 25.92 16.85
CA ASP A 127 8.71 24.50 16.80
C ASP A 127 9.68 24.20 15.65
N ALA A 128 10.15 22.96 15.53
CA ALA A 128 11.13 22.58 14.51
C ALA A 128 10.74 22.95 13.07
N TYR A 129 9.44 22.97 12.73
CA TYR A 129 8.98 23.42 11.42
C TYR A 129 9.12 24.93 11.27
N HIS A 130 8.59 25.70 12.21
CA HIS A 130 8.69 27.17 12.19
C HIS A 130 10.12 27.71 12.33
N LEU A 131 10.98 26.98 13.07
CA LEU A 131 12.41 27.28 13.19
C LEU A 131 13.18 26.89 11.93
N GLY A 132 12.83 25.77 11.29
CA GLY A 132 13.35 25.39 9.97
C GLY A 132 12.95 26.38 8.88
N GLU A 133 11.68 26.79 8.81
CA GLU A 133 11.18 27.85 7.92
C GLU A 133 12.00 29.14 8.08
N ALA A 134 12.18 29.61 9.33
CA ALA A 134 12.87 30.86 9.63
C ALA A 134 14.41 30.82 9.46
N MET A 135 15.05 29.66 9.63
CA MET A 135 16.52 29.55 9.67
C MET A 135 17.13 28.68 8.58
N GLY A 136 16.38 27.82 7.88
CA GLY A 136 16.94 26.85 6.93
C GLY A 136 17.63 27.51 5.74
N LYS A 137 16.95 28.45 5.07
CA LYS A 137 17.55 29.29 4.01
C LYS A 137 18.80 30.03 4.51
N VAL A 138 18.73 30.57 5.72
CA VAL A 138 19.73 31.44 6.33
C VAL A 138 21.00 30.68 6.74
N THR A 139 20.85 29.50 7.35
CA THR A 139 21.94 28.67 7.88
C THR A 139 22.49 27.70 6.83
N LEU A 140 21.62 26.98 6.10
CA LEU A 140 22.02 25.89 5.21
C LEU A 140 21.96 26.25 3.72
N GLY A 141 21.11 27.18 3.29
CA GLY A 141 20.96 27.51 1.88
C GLY A 141 22.25 28.07 1.22
N PRO A 142 22.49 27.84 -0.08
CA PRO A 142 23.57 28.51 -0.81
C PRO A 142 23.32 30.02 -0.93
N ALA A 143 24.28 30.80 -1.42
CA ALA A 143 24.13 32.25 -1.58
C ALA A 143 23.03 32.59 -2.62
N ASP A 144 23.15 32.05 -3.83
CA ASP A 144 22.12 32.11 -4.86
C ASP A 144 21.13 30.95 -4.64
N CYS A 145 20.23 31.17 -3.67
CA CYS A 145 19.21 30.21 -3.22
C CYS A 145 17.87 30.45 -3.91
N ASP A 146 17.54 29.63 -4.89
CA ASP A 146 16.21 29.58 -5.51
C ASP A 146 15.13 29.27 -4.45
N PRO A 147 13.86 29.70 -4.63
CA PRO A 147 12.78 29.44 -3.67
C PRO A 147 12.63 27.96 -3.29
N ILE A 148 12.79 27.05 -4.26
CA ILE A 148 12.74 25.60 -4.08
C ILE A 148 13.89 25.10 -3.18
N ILE A 149 15.08 25.68 -3.32
CA ILE A 149 16.25 25.32 -2.49
C ILE A 149 16.09 25.90 -1.08
N ALA A 150 15.47 27.08 -0.94
CA ALA A 150 15.16 27.67 0.35
C ALA A 150 14.16 26.81 1.16
N GLU A 151 13.10 26.31 0.51
CA GLU A 151 12.13 25.37 1.10
C GLU A 151 12.79 24.05 1.51
N LYS A 152 13.62 23.46 0.62
CA LYS A 152 14.39 22.24 0.92
C LYS A 152 15.37 22.44 2.08
N ALA A 153 16.05 23.57 2.16
CA ALA A 153 16.91 23.93 3.28
C ALA A 153 16.12 24.12 4.60
N GLY A 154 14.89 24.62 4.51
CA GLY A 154 13.94 24.67 5.63
C GLY A 154 13.58 23.28 6.16
N HIS A 155 13.14 22.39 5.28
CA HIS A 155 12.81 21.01 5.64
C HIS A 155 14.03 20.21 6.16
N PHE A 156 15.21 20.43 5.58
CA PHE A 156 16.45 19.79 6.04
C PHE A 156 16.80 20.26 7.46
N LEU A 157 16.78 21.57 7.74
CA LEU A 157 17.04 22.07 9.09
C LEU A 157 15.96 21.62 10.10
N THR A 158 14.68 21.57 9.72
CA THR A 158 13.60 21.00 10.56
C THR A 158 13.94 19.57 11.00
N ARG A 159 14.43 18.72 10.09
CA ARG A 159 14.87 17.37 10.44
C ARG A 159 16.06 17.36 11.37
N MET A 160 17.09 18.16 11.10
CA MET A 160 18.29 18.22 11.94
C MET A 160 17.96 18.69 13.37
N ILE A 161 17.03 19.65 13.56
CA ILE A 161 16.55 20.05 14.89
C ILE A 161 15.88 18.88 15.62
N ILE A 162 15.03 18.11 14.94
CA ILE A 162 14.34 16.95 15.52
C ILE A 162 15.33 15.84 15.88
N GLU A 163 16.25 15.50 14.96
CA GLU A 163 17.28 14.48 15.13
C GLU A 163 18.21 14.83 16.29
N HIS A 164 18.79 16.04 16.28
CA HIS A 164 19.67 16.54 17.33
C HIS A 164 18.97 16.62 18.70
N SER A 165 17.68 16.98 18.74
CA SER A 165 16.90 16.95 19.98
C SER A 165 16.79 15.54 20.58
N LYS A 166 16.68 14.49 19.74
CA LYS A 166 16.68 13.10 20.22
C LYS A 166 18.04 12.72 20.78
N THR A 167 19.14 13.11 20.13
CA THR A 167 20.50 12.88 20.61
C THR A 167 20.72 13.48 22.00
N ILE A 168 20.35 14.76 22.20
CA ILE A 168 20.46 15.46 23.49
C ILE A 168 19.60 14.79 24.59
N HIS A 169 18.50 14.13 24.22
CA HIS A 169 17.66 13.37 25.15
C HIS A 169 18.09 11.89 25.31
N GLY A 170 19.02 11.38 24.49
CA GLY A 170 19.38 9.97 24.40
C GLY A 170 20.29 9.45 25.51
N GLU A 171 21.11 10.29 26.13
CA GLU A 171 22.09 9.87 27.14
C GLU A 171 21.50 9.46 28.51
N LYS A 172 20.17 9.48 28.70
CA LYS A 172 19.56 9.31 30.04
C LYS A 172 18.36 8.38 30.18
N GLN A 173 18.00 7.56 29.18
CA GLN A 173 16.89 6.60 29.33
C GLN A 173 17.09 5.24 28.64
N LEU A 174 18.04 4.48 29.18
CA LEU A 174 18.10 3.02 29.01
C LEU A 174 16.96 2.34 29.80
N LEU A 175 15.80 2.17 29.15
CA LEU A 175 14.84 1.06 29.38
C LEU A 175 14.24 1.00 30.82
N PHE A 176 13.39 0.04 31.25
CA PHE A 176 12.68 -1.12 30.68
C PHE A 176 11.39 -1.34 31.53
N ARG A 177 10.55 -2.34 31.20
CA ARG A 177 10.17 -3.31 32.24
C ARG A 177 9.97 -4.71 31.67
N VAL A 178 10.11 -5.69 32.56
CA VAL A 178 10.16 -7.14 32.35
C VAL A 178 8.85 -7.77 32.85
N ASP A 179 8.34 -8.77 32.13
CA ASP A 179 7.43 -9.90 32.49
C ASP A 179 6.30 -9.69 33.53
N SER A 180 5.89 -8.46 33.81
CA SER A 180 4.90 -8.13 34.86
C SER A 180 4.18 -6.77 34.70
N GLY A 181 4.22 -6.15 33.51
CA GLY A 181 3.68 -4.80 33.23
C GLY A 181 4.38 -3.69 34.03
N PHE A 182 4.19 -2.37 33.91
CA PHE A 182 3.40 -1.44 33.08
C PHE A 182 3.97 -0.01 33.37
N ALA A 183 3.77 1.08 32.62
CA ALA A 183 3.14 1.37 31.33
C ALA A 183 3.72 2.70 30.75
N TRP A 184 3.27 3.09 29.55
CA TRP A 184 3.39 4.43 28.92
C TRP A 184 1.98 4.82 28.41
N PRO A 185 1.69 6.08 28.00
CA PRO A 185 2.25 7.39 28.37
C PRO A 185 1.14 8.40 28.76
N THR A 186 1.45 9.70 28.89
CA THR A 186 0.46 10.78 28.70
C THR A 186 1.01 11.90 27.81
N ILE A 187 0.40 12.10 26.64
CA ILE A 187 0.68 13.22 25.72
C ILE A 187 -0.66 13.79 25.25
N SER A 188 -0.89 15.09 25.48
CA SER A 188 -2.12 15.77 25.05
C SER A 188 -2.07 16.14 23.56
N HIS A 189 -2.52 15.22 22.72
CA HIS A 189 -2.73 15.49 21.30
C HIS A 189 -3.86 16.53 21.12
N ARG A 190 -3.60 17.56 20.31
CA ARG A 190 -4.70 18.26 19.62
C ARG A 190 -5.07 17.45 18.37
N PRO A 191 -6.36 17.27 18.05
CA PRO A 191 -6.77 16.59 16.84
C PRO A 191 -6.33 17.39 15.60
N MET A 192 -5.97 16.67 14.53
CA MET A 192 -5.77 17.26 13.20
C MET A 192 -7.12 17.73 12.64
N SER A 193 -7.13 18.75 11.76
CA SER A 193 -8.33 19.04 10.98
C SER A 193 -8.66 17.87 10.04
N LYS A 194 -9.94 17.67 9.69
CA LYS A 194 -10.36 16.60 8.75
C LYS A 194 -9.53 16.62 7.45
N SER A 195 -9.25 17.80 6.90
CA SER A 195 -8.42 17.99 5.70
C SER A 195 -6.95 17.62 5.87
N GLU A 196 -6.35 17.90 7.03
CA GLU A 196 -4.96 17.51 7.31
C GLU A 196 -4.85 16.01 7.57
N ALA A 197 -5.81 15.44 8.31
CA ALA A 197 -5.92 14.01 8.54
C ALA A 197 -6.06 13.25 7.21
N ALA A 198 -6.99 13.64 6.34
CA ALA A 198 -7.17 13.04 5.02
C ALA A 198 -5.90 13.15 4.15
N ARG A 199 -5.26 14.32 4.10
CA ARG A 199 -4.00 14.53 3.36
C ARG A 199 -2.83 13.72 3.94
N ALA A 200 -2.78 13.50 5.25
CA ALA A 200 -1.80 12.64 5.90
C ALA A 200 -2.06 11.15 5.62
N LYS A 201 -3.33 10.72 5.69
CA LYS A 201 -3.82 9.37 5.39
C LYS A 201 -3.49 8.98 3.93
N ALA A 202 -3.83 9.84 2.96
CA ALA A 202 -3.43 9.71 1.56
C ALA A 202 -1.89 9.67 1.33
N LYS A 203 -1.12 10.53 2.00
CA LYS A 203 0.36 10.47 1.97
C LYS A 203 0.93 9.23 2.67
N SER A 204 0.17 8.53 3.50
CA SER A 204 0.54 7.21 4.03
C SER A 204 0.33 6.15 2.97
N TYR A 205 -0.86 6.11 2.35
CA TYR A 205 -1.20 5.13 1.32
C TYR A 205 -0.32 5.24 0.08
N ASN A 206 0.00 6.43 -0.42
CA ASN A 206 0.94 6.57 -1.53
C ASN A 206 2.36 6.05 -1.24
N ARG A 207 2.74 5.85 0.04
CA ARG A 207 3.99 5.15 0.43
C ARG A 207 3.77 3.64 0.59
N LEU A 208 2.63 3.22 1.13
CA LEU A 208 2.25 1.80 1.25
C LEU A 208 2.07 1.15 -0.14
N ILE A 209 1.31 1.79 -1.04
CA ILE A 209 1.07 1.36 -2.43
C ILE A 209 2.40 1.14 -3.17
N LYS A 210 3.34 2.09 -3.07
CA LYS A 210 4.68 1.95 -3.66
C LYS A 210 5.49 0.83 -3.03
N LYS A 211 5.45 0.67 -1.71
CA LYS A 211 6.12 -0.44 -1.02
C LYS A 211 5.52 -1.80 -1.39
N ILE A 212 4.23 -1.86 -1.69
CA ILE A 212 3.55 -3.09 -2.15
C ILE A 212 3.90 -3.39 -3.61
N HIS A 213 3.87 -2.41 -4.52
CA HIS A 213 4.36 -2.60 -5.89
C HIS A 213 5.85 -3.01 -5.97
N GLN A 214 6.65 -2.65 -4.96
CA GLN A 214 8.06 -3.07 -4.82
C GLN A 214 8.25 -4.41 -4.08
N ARG A 215 7.18 -5.07 -3.62
CA ARG A 215 7.24 -6.30 -2.82
C ARG A 215 6.33 -7.42 -3.32
N ASN A 216 5.29 -7.09 -4.09
CA ASN A 216 4.70 -8.00 -5.06
C ASN A 216 5.68 -8.06 -6.24
N PHE A 217 6.78 -8.81 -6.04
CA PHE A 217 7.59 -9.34 -7.13
C PHE A 217 6.63 -10.06 -8.09
N ASP A 218 6.74 -9.81 -9.39
CA ASP A 218 5.55 -9.95 -10.23
C ASP A 218 5.05 -11.40 -10.28
N TRP A 219 3.76 -11.60 -9.99
CA TRP A 219 3.16 -12.92 -10.03
C TRP A 219 3.09 -13.45 -11.46
N LEU A 220 3.19 -12.55 -12.45
CA LEU A 220 3.22 -12.87 -13.87
C LEU A 220 4.60 -13.35 -14.33
N ASP A 221 5.71 -12.80 -13.79
CA ASP A 221 7.08 -13.30 -14.03
C ASP A 221 7.27 -14.77 -13.59
N MET A 222 6.44 -15.23 -12.64
CA MET A 222 6.37 -16.62 -12.19
C MET A 222 5.18 -17.40 -12.77
N ALA A 223 4.25 -16.74 -13.48
CA ALA A 223 3.08 -17.39 -14.04
C ALA A 223 3.47 -18.29 -15.22
N ASP A 224 4.37 -17.85 -16.11
CA ASP A 224 4.88 -18.69 -17.20
C ASP A 224 5.52 -19.98 -16.64
N ILE A 225 6.36 -19.86 -15.61
CA ILE A 225 7.00 -21.01 -14.94
C ILE A 225 5.95 -21.94 -14.31
N ALA A 226 4.92 -21.38 -13.66
CA ALA A 226 3.83 -22.15 -13.05
C ALA A 226 2.87 -22.78 -14.07
N LEU A 227 2.76 -22.21 -15.28
CA LEU A 227 1.92 -22.70 -16.38
C LEU A 227 2.65 -23.79 -17.18
N TYR A 228 3.95 -23.66 -17.42
CA TYR A 228 4.80 -24.75 -17.92
C TYR A 228 4.79 -25.94 -16.93
N ALA A 229 4.96 -25.68 -15.64
CA ALA A 229 4.81 -26.69 -14.57
C ALA A 229 3.35 -27.11 -14.26
N LEU A 230 2.45 -26.88 -15.22
CA LEU A 230 1.05 -27.35 -15.30
C LEU A 230 0.75 -28.07 -16.63
N LEU A 231 1.73 -28.15 -17.55
CA LEU A 231 1.62 -28.71 -18.91
C LEU A 231 2.61 -29.86 -19.18
N GLU A 232 3.56 -30.11 -18.28
CA GLU A 232 4.51 -31.22 -18.33
C GLU A 232 4.22 -32.16 -17.14
N ASP A 233 3.70 -33.36 -17.43
CA ASP A 233 3.21 -34.33 -16.41
C ASP A 233 4.35 -35.14 -15.73
N ASP A 234 5.60 -34.99 -16.17
CA ASP A 234 6.78 -35.69 -15.63
C ASP A 234 7.81 -34.70 -15.06
N TYR A 235 7.91 -34.56 -13.74
CA TYR A 235 9.20 -34.55 -13.01
C TYR A 235 9.01 -34.47 -11.47
N GLU A 236 9.48 -35.48 -10.74
CA GLU A 236 9.85 -35.28 -9.33
C GLU A 236 11.10 -34.38 -9.27
N ILE A 237 10.91 -33.08 -9.03
CA ILE A 237 12.03 -32.21 -8.66
C ILE A 237 12.39 -32.46 -7.20
N ILE A 238 13.09 -33.58 -6.95
CA ILE A 238 14.10 -33.62 -5.90
C ILE A 238 15.05 -32.48 -6.25
N ILE A 239 14.96 -31.35 -5.55
CA ILE A 239 15.84 -30.20 -5.78
C ILE A 239 17.27 -30.67 -5.44
N PRO A 240 18.17 -30.86 -6.42
CA PRO A 240 19.58 -30.94 -6.08
C PRO A 240 19.93 -29.58 -5.46
N PRO A 241 20.58 -29.52 -4.29
CA PRO A 241 20.86 -28.23 -3.63
C PRO A 241 21.59 -27.35 -4.64
N PHE A 242 20.99 -26.19 -4.96
CA PHE A 242 21.38 -25.32 -6.07
C PHE A 242 22.90 -25.24 -6.15
N GLN A 243 23.49 -25.92 -7.13
CA GLN A 243 24.87 -25.66 -7.52
C GLN A 243 24.84 -24.33 -8.27
N GLU A 244 24.84 -23.25 -7.51
CA GLU A 244 25.23 -21.94 -7.99
C GLU A 244 26.51 -22.13 -8.83
N PRO A 245 26.61 -21.52 -10.03
CA PRO A 245 27.82 -21.60 -10.86
C PRO A 245 28.97 -20.87 -10.12
N TYR A 246 29.66 -21.63 -9.26
CA TYR A 246 30.61 -21.07 -8.32
C TYR A 246 31.93 -20.80 -9.02
N ILE A 247 32.15 -19.53 -9.37
CA ILE A 247 33.46 -19.06 -9.84
C ILE A 247 34.45 -19.24 -8.69
N SER A 248 35.23 -20.32 -8.71
CA SER A 248 36.24 -20.60 -7.70
C SER A 248 37.22 -19.43 -7.60
N ILE A 249 37.47 -18.92 -6.41
CA ILE A 249 38.43 -17.83 -6.16
C ILE A 249 39.89 -18.23 -6.47
N PHE A 250 40.13 -19.50 -6.79
CA PHE A 250 41.42 -20.05 -7.22
C PHE A 250 41.46 -20.39 -8.72
N SER A 251 40.45 -19.99 -9.50
CA SER A 251 40.41 -20.22 -10.95
C SER A 251 41.43 -19.34 -11.70
N THR A 252 42.33 -19.98 -12.43
CA THR A 252 43.39 -19.33 -13.22
C THR A 252 42.98 -18.99 -14.65
N SER A 253 41.81 -19.47 -15.09
CA SER A 253 41.15 -19.15 -16.36
C SER A 253 39.64 -19.03 -16.12
N LEU A 254 39.00 -18.05 -16.78
CA LEU A 254 37.57 -17.75 -16.71
C LEU A 254 36.98 -17.73 -18.12
N ASP A 255 35.74 -18.19 -18.29
CA ASP A 255 35.03 -18.15 -19.58
C ASP A 255 34.19 -16.85 -19.69
N PRO A 256 34.01 -16.22 -20.87
CA PRO A 256 33.27 -14.97 -20.97
C PRO A 256 31.78 -15.07 -20.56
N THR A 257 31.23 -16.28 -20.53
CA THR A 257 29.89 -16.62 -20.03
C THR A 257 29.75 -16.41 -18.52
N ASP A 258 30.80 -16.68 -17.73
CA ASP A 258 30.83 -16.50 -16.27
C ASP A 258 30.53 -15.05 -15.85
N ALA A 259 30.87 -14.08 -16.71
CA ALA A 259 30.63 -12.65 -16.49
C ALA A 259 29.14 -12.28 -16.44
N ILE A 260 28.27 -13.11 -17.04
CA ILE A 260 26.81 -12.94 -17.02
C ILE A 260 26.24 -13.50 -15.71
N LEU A 261 26.76 -14.65 -15.26
CA LEU A 261 26.28 -15.39 -14.09
C LEU A 261 26.68 -14.72 -12.77
N SER A 262 27.90 -14.20 -12.64
CA SER A 262 28.31 -13.41 -11.48
C SER A 262 29.21 -12.24 -11.85
N PRO A 263 28.63 -11.09 -12.25
CA PRO A 263 29.38 -9.89 -12.65
C PRO A 263 30.32 -9.33 -11.58
N ILE A 264 30.13 -9.70 -10.31
CA ILE A 264 30.97 -9.26 -9.19
C ILE A 264 32.14 -10.23 -8.96
N LEU A 265 31.91 -11.55 -8.85
CA LEU A 265 33.02 -12.51 -8.70
C LEU A 265 33.89 -12.54 -9.94
N PHE A 266 33.30 -12.52 -11.15
CA PHE A 266 34.08 -12.47 -12.40
C PHE A 266 35.03 -11.28 -12.42
N ARG A 267 34.57 -10.09 -11.99
CA ARG A 267 35.41 -8.89 -11.91
C ARG A 267 36.45 -8.93 -10.79
N LEU A 268 36.17 -9.61 -9.68
CA LEU A 268 37.11 -9.80 -8.58
C LEU A 268 38.23 -10.78 -8.97
N VAL A 269 37.89 -11.95 -9.52
CA VAL A 269 38.88 -12.94 -9.97
C VAL A 269 39.64 -12.42 -11.19
N THR A 270 38.99 -11.76 -12.16
CA THR A 270 39.69 -11.05 -13.27
C THR A 270 40.59 -9.90 -12.78
N ALA A 271 40.39 -9.37 -11.58
CA ALA A 271 41.31 -8.40 -10.97
C ALA A 271 42.45 -9.07 -10.21
N ALA A 272 42.20 -10.19 -9.52
CA ALA A 272 43.19 -10.95 -8.77
C ALA A 272 44.15 -11.76 -9.67
N SER A 273 43.65 -12.31 -10.77
CA SER A 273 44.41 -13.10 -11.76
C SER A 273 45.17 -12.25 -12.78
N LYS A 274 45.24 -10.92 -12.58
CA LYS A 274 46.18 -10.07 -13.33
C LYS A 274 47.60 -10.30 -12.81
N PRO A 275 48.62 -10.31 -13.69
CA PRO A 275 50.00 -10.27 -13.23
C PRO A 275 50.20 -9.02 -12.38
N ILE A 276 50.91 -9.17 -11.25
CA ILE A 276 51.29 -8.03 -10.41
C ILE A 276 52.39 -7.27 -11.14
N ASP A 277 52.02 -6.19 -11.82
CA ASP A 277 53.00 -5.28 -12.43
C ASP A 277 53.99 -4.80 -11.36
N PRO A 278 55.31 -4.89 -11.59
CA PRO A 278 56.31 -4.56 -10.58
C PRO A 278 56.24 -3.07 -10.25
N VAL A 279 55.92 -2.76 -8.99
CA VAL A 279 55.77 -1.38 -8.48
C VAL A 279 57.02 -0.55 -8.84
N PRO A 280 56.89 0.51 -9.67
CA PRO A 280 58.00 1.39 -9.98
C PRO A 280 58.54 2.05 -8.71
N ARG A 281 59.87 2.18 -8.60
CA ARG A 281 60.51 2.75 -7.41
C ARG A 281 60.21 4.23 -7.18
N ASP A 282 59.72 4.92 -8.21
CA ASP A 282 59.09 6.24 -8.14
C ASP A 282 57.73 6.18 -8.87
N PRO A 283 56.59 6.41 -8.19
CA PRO A 283 55.27 6.38 -8.81
C PRO A 283 54.94 7.60 -9.69
N PHE A 284 55.82 8.61 -9.76
CA PHE A 284 55.62 9.84 -10.53
C PHE A 284 56.60 10.04 -11.70
N GLU A 285 57.62 9.19 -11.84
CA GLU A 285 58.64 9.26 -12.90
C GLU A 285 58.03 9.42 -14.30
N ASN A 286 56.87 8.81 -14.53
CA ASN A 286 56.15 8.86 -15.81
C ASN A 286 55.06 9.97 -15.94
N SER A 287 55.07 11.03 -15.13
CA SER A 287 54.01 12.06 -15.11
C SER A 287 54.36 13.39 -15.81
N TYR A 288 53.56 13.77 -16.82
CA TYR A 288 53.64 15.05 -17.55
C TYR A 288 53.66 16.34 -16.72
N LEU A 289 53.19 16.29 -15.47
CA LEU A 289 53.06 17.49 -14.63
C LEU A 289 54.41 18.17 -14.34
N PHE A 290 55.53 17.46 -14.52
CA PHE A 290 56.86 17.94 -14.12
C PHE A 290 57.81 18.33 -15.27
N LYS A 291 57.39 18.21 -16.54
CA LYS A 291 58.28 18.39 -17.70
C LYS A 291 58.78 19.81 -18.00
N ASN A 292 58.13 20.88 -17.49
CA ASN A 292 58.45 22.28 -17.83
C ASN A 292 58.59 23.17 -16.58
N LYS A 293 59.75 23.09 -15.88
CA LYS A 293 60.01 23.85 -14.64
C LYS A 293 59.99 25.38 -14.78
N THR A 294 60.51 25.92 -15.88
CA THR A 294 61.02 27.32 -15.94
C THR A 294 59.97 28.45 -15.99
N VAL A 295 58.71 28.17 -16.36
CA VAL A 295 57.66 29.21 -16.42
C VAL A 295 57.00 29.42 -15.05
N ILE A 296 56.88 28.35 -14.25
CA ILE A 296 56.17 28.37 -12.97
C ILE A 296 56.99 29.10 -11.89
N GLU A 297 58.32 28.93 -11.88
CA GLU A 297 59.21 29.59 -10.92
C GLU A 297 59.08 31.12 -10.94
N ASN A 298 58.97 31.74 -12.13
CA ASN A 298 58.81 33.19 -12.25
C ASN A 298 57.45 33.70 -11.74
N GLN A 299 56.37 32.93 -11.90
CA GLN A 299 55.06 33.32 -11.39
C GLN A 299 54.96 33.15 -9.86
N ILE A 300 55.57 32.10 -9.31
CA ILE A 300 55.64 31.90 -7.86
C ILE A 300 56.49 33.01 -7.20
N ARG A 301 57.59 33.46 -7.83
CA ARG A 301 58.46 34.49 -7.25
C ARG A 301 57.73 35.83 -7.03
N VAL A 302 56.93 36.28 -8.01
CA VAL A 302 56.13 37.51 -7.88
C VAL A 302 55.11 37.39 -6.75
N ALA A 303 54.45 36.24 -6.61
CA ALA A 303 53.47 36.02 -5.54
C ALA A 303 54.07 35.98 -4.12
N PHE A 304 55.39 35.85 -3.97
CA PHE A 304 56.08 35.82 -2.67
C PHE A 304 56.53 37.20 -2.18
N ASP A 305 56.93 38.11 -3.08
CA ASP A 305 57.43 39.44 -2.66
C ASP A 305 56.30 40.34 -2.11
N ASP A 306 55.06 40.21 -2.61
CA ASP A 306 53.89 40.96 -2.08
C ASP A 306 53.52 40.59 -0.63
N PHE A 307 53.80 39.35 -0.20
CA PHE A 307 53.48 38.87 1.17
C PHE A 307 54.50 39.28 2.23
N LYS A 308 55.66 39.79 1.81
CA LYS A 308 56.84 40.04 2.65
C LYS A 308 56.64 41.02 3.82
N PRO A 309 55.81 42.09 3.72
CA PRO A 309 55.60 43.02 4.85
C PRO A 309 54.88 42.41 6.07
N LEU A 310 54.11 41.33 5.89
CA LEU A 310 53.21 40.81 6.93
C LEU A 310 53.88 39.85 7.91
N LEU A 311 55.15 39.49 7.71
CA LEU A 311 55.92 38.59 8.59
C LEU A 311 56.73 39.31 9.69
N GLN A 312 56.60 40.64 9.84
CA GLN A 312 57.46 41.45 10.73
C GLN A 312 56.74 42.11 11.93
N SER A 313 55.53 41.67 12.25
CA SER A 313 54.90 41.87 13.58
C SER A 313 53.99 40.66 13.85
N THR A 314 54.16 39.83 14.88
CA THR A 314 54.78 40.03 16.21
C THR A 314 55.77 38.88 16.57
N PRO A 315 56.49 38.89 17.71
CA PRO A 315 57.83 38.32 17.77
C PRO A 315 57.95 36.80 17.95
N MET A 316 59.08 36.28 17.45
CA MET A 316 59.68 35.02 17.85
C MET A 316 59.88 34.91 19.38
N ARG A 317 59.65 33.70 19.91
CA ARG A 317 60.59 33.10 20.86
C ARG A 317 61.24 31.89 20.18
N TYR A 318 62.48 32.08 19.74
CA TYR A 318 63.40 31.01 19.36
C TYR A 318 63.57 30.02 20.54
N HIS A 319 63.92 28.76 20.30
CA HIS A 319 65.29 28.39 19.96
C HIS A 319 65.54 27.95 18.52
N ASP A 320 66.60 28.50 17.95
CA ASP A 320 67.33 28.06 16.75
C ASP A 320 68.77 28.62 16.88
N PRO A 321 69.82 27.91 16.43
CA PRO A 321 71.18 28.46 16.38
C PRO A 321 71.74 28.54 14.95
N TYR A 322 71.78 29.76 14.40
CA TYR A 322 72.61 30.20 13.26
C TYR A 322 72.29 29.65 11.85
N ILE A 323 72.47 30.40 10.74
CA ILE A 323 72.42 31.86 10.48
C ILE A 323 72.32 32.11 8.95
N ASN A 324 71.56 33.12 8.51
CA ASN A 324 71.66 33.77 7.18
C ASN A 324 71.60 32.86 5.92
N GLU A 325 72.07 33.26 4.73
CA GLU A 325 71.41 34.13 3.70
C GLU A 325 71.85 33.63 2.28
N LYS A 326 71.38 34.06 1.09
CA LYS A 326 70.49 35.16 0.63
C LYS A 326 69.86 34.86 -0.76
N THR A 327 68.87 35.66 -1.18
CA THR A 327 68.47 36.03 -2.58
C THR A 327 68.54 35.03 -3.76
N SER A 328 67.37 34.80 -4.35
CA SER A 328 67.06 34.73 -5.82
C SER A 328 67.89 33.85 -6.79
N ALA A 329 67.16 32.89 -7.38
CA ALA A 329 67.38 32.17 -8.65
C ALA A 329 68.49 32.65 -9.62
N PRO A 330 69.30 31.69 -10.09
CA PRO A 330 69.28 31.18 -11.48
C PRO A 330 68.41 29.91 -11.53
N SER A 331 67.48 29.70 -12.47
CA SER A 331 67.64 29.52 -13.94
C SER A 331 68.49 28.31 -14.37
N ASN A 332 67.92 27.50 -15.26
CA ASN A 332 68.53 26.48 -16.13
C ASN A 332 68.76 25.04 -15.58
N ASN A 333 67.94 24.13 -16.14
CA ASN A 333 68.36 22.99 -16.98
C ASN A 333 68.17 21.52 -16.51
N HIS A 334 67.79 20.72 -17.53
CA HIS A 334 67.92 19.27 -17.76
C HIS A 334 67.14 18.23 -16.94
N HIS A 335 66.25 17.52 -17.68
CA HIS A 335 65.75 16.12 -17.55
C HIS A 335 64.99 15.72 -16.25
N HIS A 336 64.07 14.73 -16.23
CA HIS A 336 63.79 13.58 -17.11
C HIS A 336 62.25 13.31 -17.32
N ILE A 337 61.91 12.55 -18.39
CA ILE A 337 60.74 11.63 -18.60
C ILE A 337 59.28 12.20 -18.68
N SER A 338 58.41 11.53 -19.48
CA SER A 338 56.91 11.53 -19.77
C SER A 338 56.00 12.76 -19.49
N ASN A 339 54.88 13.08 -20.17
CA ASN A 339 53.73 12.40 -20.84
C ASN A 339 52.54 12.01 -19.92
N HIS A 340 51.25 12.23 -20.27
CA HIS A 340 50.66 13.36 -21.03
C HIS A 340 49.24 13.67 -20.47
N GLY A 341 48.79 14.95 -20.48
CA GLY A 341 47.48 15.37 -19.98
C GLY A 341 46.68 16.21 -20.99
N ASN A 342 45.36 16.00 -21.06
CA ASN A 342 44.54 16.41 -22.20
C ASN A 342 44.17 17.90 -22.25
N LYS A 343 44.37 18.50 -23.43
CA LYS A 343 43.65 19.67 -23.94
C LYS A 343 42.44 19.15 -24.75
N SER A 344 41.21 19.49 -24.37
CA SER A 344 40.41 20.60 -24.90
C SER A 344 40.00 20.49 -26.36
N HIS A 345 38.75 20.81 -26.69
CA HIS A 345 38.50 22.01 -27.50
C HIS A 345 37.08 22.56 -27.35
N LEU A 346 36.94 23.87 -27.59
CA LEU A 346 35.70 24.56 -27.90
C LEU A 346 35.96 25.53 -29.07
N LYS A 347 34.89 26.05 -29.67
CA LYS A 347 34.80 26.67 -31.02
C LYS A 347 34.98 25.62 -32.13
N MET A 348 33.98 25.34 -32.98
CA MET A 348 33.16 26.17 -33.88
C MET A 348 33.85 26.63 -35.17
N ILE A 349 33.30 26.14 -36.29
CA ILE A 349 33.09 26.81 -37.58
C ILE A 349 34.36 27.34 -38.29
N ASN A 350 34.75 26.68 -39.40
CA ASN A 350 34.42 27.20 -40.74
C ASN A 350 34.54 26.12 -41.84
N SER A 351 34.24 26.49 -43.10
CA SER A 351 34.44 25.74 -44.37
C SER A 351 33.96 24.27 -44.35
N SER A 352 32.73 23.93 -44.75
CA SER A 352 32.12 24.13 -46.08
C SER A 352 32.93 23.56 -47.26
N ILE A 353 32.50 22.39 -47.72
CA ILE A 353 32.52 21.90 -49.11
C ILE A 353 33.89 21.83 -49.82
N SER A 354 34.55 20.68 -49.70
CA SER A 354 35.41 20.14 -50.77
C SER A 354 35.50 18.62 -50.68
N ASN A 355 34.71 17.90 -51.51
CA ASN A 355 34.79 16.45 -51.79
C ASN A 355 34.51 15.54 -50.56
N MET A 356 33.46 14.71 -50.49
CA MET A 356 32.83 13.81 -51.47
C MET A 356 31.39 13.50 -50.96
N LYS A 357 30.29 13.26 -51.70
CA LYS A 357 30.00 12.37 -52.85
C LYS A 357 30.49 10.93 -52.60
N LEU A 358 29.67 9.92 -52.26
CA LEU A 358 28.22 9.68 -52.36
C LEU A 358 27.75 8.85 -51.12
N ASN A 359 26.48 8.51 -50.83
CA ASN A 359 25.24 8.52 -51.61
C ASN A 359 24.01 9.01 -50.78
N LEU A 360 22.82 9.06 -51.38
CA LEU A 360 21.69 9.90 -50.93
C LEU A 360 20.56 9.21 -50.12
N ARG A 361 19.98 10.02 -49.22
CA ARG A 361 18.55 10.15 -48.78
C ARG A 361 17.54 9.06 -49.24
N LYS A 362 16.76 8.46 -48.33
CA LYS A 362 15.47 8.97 -47.74
C LYS A 362 14.40 9.35 -48.78
N HIS A 363 13.12 9.01 -48.51
CA HIS A 363 12.04 10.02 -48.49
C HIS A 363 10.81 9.59 -47.66
N LYS A 364 9.86 10.51 -47.46
CA LYS A 364 8.60 10.36 -46.72
C LYS A 364 7.41 10.78 -47.61
N SER A 365 6.33 10.00 -47.59
CA SER A 365 4.89 10.34 -47.72
C SER A 365 4.37 11.39 -48.74
N GLN A 366 3.34 10.94 -49.50
CA GLN A 366 2.17 11.67 -50.07
C GLN A 366 2.28 12.54 -51.36
N GLY A 367 1.41 12.21 -52.33
CA GLY A 367 0.59 13.19 -53.08
C GLY A 367 0.78 13.28 -54.61
N GLY A 368 -0.24 12.87 -55.40
CA GLY A 368 -0.41 13.31 -56.80
C GLY A 368 -0.71 12.22 -57.86
N MET A 369 -1.89 12.31 -58.49
CA MET A 369 -2.30 11.71 -59.78
C MET A 369 -1.99 12.71 -60.94
N PRO A 370 -2.09 12.40 -62.27
CA PRO A 370 -2.93 11.37 -62.92
C PRO A 370 -2.42 10.64 -64.20
N ASN A 371 -3.24 9.68 -64.66
CA ASN A 371 -3.55 9.25 -66.05
C ASN A 371 -2.54 8.54 -67.01
N CYS A 372 -3.09 7.51 -67.70
CA CYS A 372 -2.79 7.02 -69.08
C CYS A 372 -1.44 6.29 -69.35
N ASP A 373 -1.35 5.25 -70.21
CA ASP A 373 -2.38 4.50 -70.96
C ASP A 373 -1.93 3.09 -71.46
N ILE A 374 -2.86 2.10 -71.40
CA ILE A 374 -3.16 0.95 -72.31
C ILE A 374 -2.09 -0.13 -72.69
N ILE A 375 -2.58 -1.37 -72.84
CA ILE A 375 -2.10 -2.57 -73.60
C ILE A 375 -1.59 -3.79 -72.77
N ASN A 376 -2.47 -4.81 -72.71
CA ASN A 376 -2.38 -6.28 -72.90
C ASN A 376 -1.00 -7.00 -72.88
N GLU A 377 -0.85 -8.30 -72.61
CA GLU A 377 -1.77 -9.48 -72.55
C GLU A 377 -1.21 -10.45 -71.44
N ASP A 378 -1.61 -11.70 -71.12
CA ASP A 378 -2.55 -12.73 -71.63
C ASP A 378 -3.01 -13.65 -70.45
N THR A 379 -3.16 -14.96 -70.67
CA THR A 379 -3.77 -16.03 -69.86
C THR A 379 -2.95 -17.36 -70.05
N PRO A 380 -3.24 -18.56 -69.45
CA PRO A 380 -4.54 -19.09 -68.99
C PRO A 380 -4.57 -19.89 -67.66
N SER A 381 -5.75 -20.46 -67.40
CA SER A 381 -6.23 -21.19 -66.21
C SER A 381 -5.76 -22.65 -66.02
N ILE A 382 -6.02 -23.23 -64.84
CA ILE A 382 -6.57 -24.60 -64.66
C ILE A 382 -7.37 -24.74 -63.34
N LEU A 383 -8.29 -25.71 -63.28
CA LEU A 383 -9.29 -25.99 -62.20
C LEU A 383 -9.12 -27.43 -61.67
N PRO A 384 -9.54 -27.79 -60.43
CA PRO A 384 -10.91 -28.33 -60.18
C PRO A 384 -11.50 -27.95 -58.77
N THR A 385 -12.81 -27.90 -58.40
CA THR A 385 -13.97 -28.84 -58.43
C THR A 385 -13.73 -30.18 -57.69
N SER A 386 -14.58 -30.81 -56.84
CA SER A 386 -16.05 -30.90 -56.60
C SER A 386 -16.32 -31.50 -55.17
N ARG A 387 -17.51 -31.67 -54.53
CA ARG A 387 -18.95 -31.27 -54.67
C ARG A 387 -19.78 -31.74 -53.42
N ASN A 388 -20.81 -30.97 -53.02
CA ASN A 388 -22.06 -31.39 -52.29
C ASN A 388 -21.90 -31.98 -50.85
N LEU A 389 -22.90 -32.12 -49.95
CA LEU A 389 -24.40 -32.01 -49.91
C LEU A 389 -24.80 -31.11 -48.69
N LEU A 390 -25.87 -30.29 -48.60
CA LEU A 390 -27.33 -30.34 -48.90
C LEU A 390 -28.27 -30.82 -47.74
N ASN A 391 -29.11 -29.87 -47.26
CA ASN A 391 -30.36 -30.01 -46.47
C ASN A 391 -30.24 -30.50 -44.99
N SER A 392 -31.19 -30.22 -44.07
CA SER A 392 -32.51 -29.55 -44.18
C SER A 392 -32.89 -28.71 -42.95
N ARG A 393 -33.67 -27.63 -43.13
CA ARG A 393 -34.56 -27.10 -42.09
C ARG A 393 -35.74 -28.05 -41.86
N ARG A 394 -36.25 -28.17 -40.62
CA ARG A 394 -37.68 -28.44 -40.33
C ARG A 394 -38.12 -27.81 -39.01
N THR A 395 -39.15 -26.97 -39.09
CA THR A 395 -40.09 -26.70 -37.98
C THR A 395 -41.15 -27.80 -37.91
N LEU A 396 -41.80 -28.01 -36.77
CA LEU A 396 -43.28 -27.93 -36.60
C LEU A 396 -43.76 -28.50 -35.25
N VAL A 397 -44.65 -27.74 -34.59
CA VAL A 397 -45.85 -28.17 -33.83
C VAL A 397 -45.68 -28.99 -32.53
N ALA A 398 -46.52 -28.64 -31.55
CA ALA A 398 -46.65 -29.29 -30.24
C ALA A 398 -47.70 -30.40 -30.23
N SER A 399 -47.63 -31.29 -29.24
CA SER A 399 -48.75 -32.15 -28.84
C SER A 399 -48.79 -32.32 -27.32
N SER A 400 -49.96 -32.03 -26.73
CA SER A 400 -50.23 -32.17 -25.30
C SER A 400 -50.72 -33.58 -24.96
N ALA A 401 -50.26 -34.16 -23.85
CA ALA A 401 -50.85 -35.38 -23.30
C ALA A 401 -50.95 -35.32 -21.76
N LEU A 402 -52.16 -35.11 -21.24
CA LEU A 402 -52.46 -35.38 -19.83
C LEU A 402 -52.42 -36.89 -19.58
N ARG A 403 -51.84 -37.32 -18.45
CA ARG A 403 -52.40 -38.43 -17.66
C ARG A 403 -52.37 -38.08 -16.17
N THR A 404 -53.37 -38.60 -15.47
CA THR A 404 -53.76 -38.25 -14.10
C THR A 404 -53.53 -39.39 -13.12
N ALA A 405 -53.60 -39.04 -11.83
CA ALA A 405 -53.52 -39.91 -10.65
C ALA A 405 -52.11 -40.40 -10.26
N GLY A 406 -51.82 -40.65 -8.97
CA GLY A 406 -52.71 -40.62 -7.80
C GLY A 406 -52.05 -40.06 -6.53
N ARG A 407 -52.87 -39.58 -5.58
CA ARG A 407 -52.40 -39.14 -4.26
C ARG A 407 -51.91 -40.34 -3.45
N VAL A 408 -50.73 -40.23 -2.85
CA VAL A 408 -50.37 -40.98 -1.64
C VAL A 408 -49.93 -39.97 -0.58
N ASN A 409 -50.80 -39.71 0.40
CA ASN A 409 -50.47 -38.83 1.52
C ASN A 409 -49.60 -39.59 2.53
N VAL A 410 -48.27 -39.46 2.43
CA VAL A 410 -47.37 -39.78 3.55
C VAL A 410 -47.09 -38.50 4.34
N ALA A 411 -47.77 -38.34 5.47
CA ALA A 411 -47.60 -37.18 6.33
C ALA A 411 -46.28 -37.27 7.13
N ARG A 412 -45.15 -36.90 6.50
CA ARG A 412 -43.88 -36.68 7.22
C ARG A 412 -43.93 -35.34 7.95
N GLN A 413 -44.35 -35.38 9.22
CA GLN A 413 -44.08 -34.29 10.17
C GLN A 413 -42.57 -34.24 10.46
N GLN A 414 -41.81 -33.49 9.66
CA GLN A 414 -40.46 -33.09 10.05
C GLN A 414 -40.55 -31.83 10.93
N HIS A 415 -40.21 -31.99 12.21
CA HIS A 415 -40.05 -30.88 13.13
C HIS A 415 -38.89 -29.99 12.67
N ARG A 416 -39.20 -28.77 12.20
CA ARG A 416 -38.21 -27.70 12.05
C ARG A 416 -37.81 -27.20 13.44
N MET A 417 -36.79 -27.82 14.04
CA MET A 417 -36.06 -27.21 15.14
C MET A 417 -35.21 -26.05 14.60
N PHE A 418 -35.03 -25.01 15.42
CA PHE A 418 -34.31 -23.79 15.05
C PHE A 418 -32.97 -23.75 15.78
N THR A 419 -31.93 -24.24 15.11
CA THR A 419 -30.57 -24.38 15.65
C THR A 419 -29.48 -23.87 14.69
N GLN A 420 -29.89 -23.21 13.60
CA GLN A 420 -29.06 -22.20 12.93
C GLN A 420 -29.47 -20.81 13.43
N SER A 421 -28.49 -19.94 13.70
CA SER A 421 -28.75 -18.60 14.23
C SER A 421 -29.57 -17.77 13.24
N VAL A 422 -30.72 -17.25 13.67
CA VAL A 422 -31.71 -16.61 12.78
C VAL A 422 -31.30 -15.17 12.44
N ILE A 423 -30.18 -15.05 11.75
CA ILE A 423 -29.71 -13.82 11.09
C ILE A 423 -30.62 -13.60 9.88
N ARG A 424 -31.79 -12.99 10.08
CA ARG A 424 -32.61 -12.52 8.95
C ARG A 424 -31.76 -11.55 8.12
N PRO A 425 -31.54 -11.81 6.80
CA PRO A 425 -30.82 -10.85 5.97
C PRO A 425 -31.57 -9.51 5.95
N ILE A 426 -30.81 -8.41 5.84
CA ILE A 426 -31.39 -7.06 5.82
C ILE A 426 -32.28 -6.94 4.58
N SER A 427 -33.59 -6.80 4.78
CA SER A 427 -34.56 -6.66 3.69
C SER A 427 -34.44 -5.26 3.06
N PHE A 428 -33.52 -5.10 2.11
CA PHE A 428 -33.26 -3.83 1.40
C PHE A 428 -34.41 -3.33 0.51
N LYS A 429 -35.61 -3.92 0.59
CA LYS A 429 -36.80 -3.58 -0.21
C LYS A 429 -37.25 -2.11 -0.06
N GLY A 430 -36.88 -1.43 1.03
CA GLY A 430 -37.15 0.00 1.21
C GLY A 430 -36.09 0.96 0.64
N ILE A 431 -34.85 0.49 0.38
CA ILE A 431 -33.72 1.38 0.05
C ILE A 431 -33.47 1.47 -1.47
N PHE A 432 -33.77 0.42 -2.22
CA PHE A 432 -33.51 0.35 -3.67
C PHE A 432 -34.79 0.13 -4.50
N GLY A 433 -35.82 0.93 -4.22
CA GLY A 433 -37.05 0.97 -5.02
C GLY A 433 -36.79 1.53 -6.43
N GLY A 434 -37.01 0.73 -7.47
CA GLY A 434 -36.96 1.19 -8.86
C GLY A 434 -38.04 2.23 -9.16
N LYS A 435 -37.75 3.18 -10.07
CA LYS A 435 -38.61 4.33 -10.42
C LYS A 435 -40.09 3.95 -10.56
N LYS A 436 -40.89 4.33 -9.56
CA LYS A 436 -42.27 4.77 -9.78
C LYS A 436 -42.29 6.30 -9.77
N THR A 437 -43.03 6.89 -10.68
CA THR A 437 -43.36 8.32 -10.64
C THR A 437 -44.48 8.53 -9.64
N ASP A 438 -44.14 9.05 -8.46
CA ASP A 438 -44.89 10.11 -7.77
C ASP A 438 -44.05 10.65 -6.59
N THR A 439 -44.34 11.88 -6.17
CA THR A 439 -43.46 12.66 -5.28
C THR A 439 -43.84 12.50 -3.81
N GLU A 440 -43.45 11.37 -3.21
CA GLU A 440 -43.30 11.31 -1.74
C GLU A 440 -41.90 11.82 -1.37
N GLU A 441 -41.84 12.92 -0.61
CA GLU A 441 -40.59 13.42 -0.05
C GLU A 441 -40.01 12.39 0.93
N ASN A 442 -38.74 12.03 0.76
CA ASN A 442 -38.08 11.00 1.56
C ASN A 442 -37.86 11.51 2.99
N LYS A 443 -38.89 11.33 3.83
CA LYS A 443 -39.04 12.00 5.12
C LYS A 443 -38.05 11.46 6.14
N LEU A 444 -37.16 12.33 6.62
CA LEU A 444 -36.25 12.03 7.72
C LEU A 444 -37.04 11.53 8.93
N VAL A 445 -36.74 10.31 9.36
CA VAL A 445 -37.36 9.62 10.50
C VAL A 445 -36.57 9.88 11.78
N LEU A 446 -35.24 9.96 11.67
CA LEU A 446 -34.31 10.19 12.78
C LEU A 446 -33.26 11.25 12.43
N GLU A 447 -32.87 12.05 13.43
CA GLU A 447 -31.81 13.05 13.33
C GLU A 447 -30.45 12.42 13.66
N GLN A 448 -29.38 12.87 13.01
CA GLN A 448 -28.04 12.28 13.16
C GLN A 448 -27.42 12.45 14.55
N ASP A 449 -27.82 13.50 15.28
CA ASP A 449 -27.38 13.75 16.65
C ASP A 449 -28.18 12.91 17.68
N ASN A 450 -29.23 12.19 17.26
CA ASN A 450 -30.11 11.40 18.12
C ASN A 450 -30.49 10.05 17.47
N LEU A 451 -29.50 9.19 17.27
CA LEU A 451 -29.65 7.84 16.70
C LEU A 451 -29.72 6.72 17.76
N PHE A 452 -29.49 7.05 19.03
CA PHE A 452 -29.51 6.08 20.13
C PHE A 452 -30.91 5.96 20.72
N HIS A 453 -31.55 4.81 20.52
CA HIS A 453 -32.83 4.49 21.16
C HIS A 453 -32.80 3.08 21.78
N VAL A 454 -33.49 2.95 22.92
CA VAL A 454 -33.80 1.63 23.51
C VAL A 454 -34.66 0.84 22.52
N LEU A 455 -34.24 -0.37 22.13
CA LEU A 455 -34.87 -1.15 21.05
C LEU A 455 -36.36 -1.37 21.31
N SER A 456 -36.73 -1.80 22.52
CA SER A 456 -38.12 -2.04 22.95
C SER A 456 -39.02 -0.81 22.85
N LYS A 457 -38.44 0.40 22.84
CA LYS A 457 -39.13 1.71 22.83
C LYS A 457 -38.77 2.55 21.60
N SER A 458 -38.05 1.97 20.63
CA SER A 458 -37.62 2.66 19.42
C SER A 458 -38.83 3.16 18.62
N PRO A 459 -38.76 4.31 17.93
CA PRO A 459 -39.78 4.72 16.97
C PRO A 459 -39.90 3.75 15.78
N LEU A 460 -38.84 3.01 15.44
CA LEU A 460 -38.81 2.06 14.33
C LEU A 460 -39.43 0.70 14.70
N PRO A 461 -40.36 0.15 13.90
CA PRO A 461 -40.96 -1.16 14.17
C PRO A 461 -39.93 -2.31 14.14
N GLU A 462 -38.96 -2.28 13.23
CA GLU A 462 -37.97 -3.36 13.07
C GLU A 462 -37.07 -3.51 14.31
N MET A 463 -36.82 -2.41 15.02
CA MET A 463 -36.00 -2.41 16.25
C MET A 463 -36.81 -2.90 17.45
N ARG A 464 -38.12 -2.61 17.51
CA ARG A 464 -39.04 -3.21 18.49
C ARG A 464 -39.24 -4.70 18.24
N ASP A 465 -39.36 -5.13 16.99
CA ASP A 465 -39.41 -6.55 16.61
C ASP A 465 -38.12 -7.29 17.01
N ARG A 466 -36.95 -6.64 16.85
CA ARG A 466 -35.67 -7.20 17.29
C ARG A 466 -35.61 -7.40 18.81
N ALA A 467 -36.08 -6.43 19.60
CA ALA A 467 -36.26 -6.60 21.04
C ALA A 467 -37.25 -7.73 21.37
N ALA A 468 -38.39 -7.82 20.66
CA ALA A 468 -39.38 -8.88 20.89
C ALA A 468 -38.83 -10.30 20.59
N ILE A 469 -37.91 -10.45 19.64
CA ILE A 469 -37.18 -11.70 19.40
C ILE A 469 -36.26 -12.02 20.60
N ILE A 470 -35.44 -11.06 21.03
CA ILE A 470 -34.52 -11.24 22.16
C ILE A 470 -35.29 -11.56 23.45
N ASN A 471 -36.40 -10.87 23.70
CA ASN A 471 -37.26 -11.10 24.87
C ASN A 471 -38.02 -12.44 24.84
N LYS A 472 -38.09 -13.10 23.67
CA LYS A 472 -38.75 -14.39 23.50
C LYS A 472 -37.78 -15.58 23.49
N TYR A 473 -36.56 -15.38 23.02
CA TYR A 473 -35.61 -16.47 22.74
C TYR A 473 -34.22 -16.30 23.38
N GLY A 474 -33.89 -15.11 23.87
CA GLY A 474 -32.63 -14.84 24.56
C GLY A 474 -32.63 -15.35 26.01
N VAL A 475 -31.44 -15.48 26.59
CA VAL A 475 -31.26 -15.92 27.99
C VAL A 475 -30.58 -14.81 28.81
N CYS A 476 -31.07 -14.54 30.03
CA CYS A 476 -30.41 -13.61 30.95
C CYS A 476 -29.06 -14.20 31.43
N PRO A 477 -27.91 -13.51 31.25
CA PRO A 477 -26.58 -14.06 31.55
C PRO A 477 -26.42 -14.59 32.98
N VAL A 478 -26.95 -13.87 33.97
CA VAL A 478 -26.89 -14.26 35.40
C VAL A 478 -27.67 -15.56 35.66
N CYS A 479 -28.84 -15.74 35.03
CA CYS A 479 -29.64 -16.97 35.15
C CYS A 479 -29.00 -18.16 34.42
N ASP A 480 -28.08 -17.90 33.48
CA ASP A 480 -27.34 -18.93 32.74
C ASP A 480 -26.19 -19.49 33.60
N THR A 481 -25.57 -18.66 34.45
CA THR A 481 -24.44 -19.03 35.32
C THR A 481 -24.85 -19.70 36.65
N HIS A 482 -26.07 -19.49 37.14
CA HIS A 482 -26.54 -20.11 38.37
C HIS A 482 -27.06 -21.53 38.14
N HIS A 483 -26.14 -22.51 38.09
CA HIS A 483 -26.44 -23.94 37.95
C HIS A 483 -27.19 -24.59 39.14
N GLN A 484 -27.75 -23.79 40.07
CA GLN A 484 -28.49 -24.31 41.22
C GLN A 484 -29.98 -24.50 40.86
N GLU A 485 -30.31 -25.76 40.60
CA GLU A 485 -31.60 -26.43 40.78
C GLU A 485 -32.85 -25.53 40.92
N HIS A 486 -33.68 -25.51 39.86
CA HIS A 486 -35.08 -25.07 39.80
C HIS A 486 -35.44 -23.58 39.64
N GLU A 487 -34.50 -22.63 39.63
CA GLU A 487 -34.80 -21.30 39.03
C GLU A 487 -34.83 -21.41 37.49
N HIS A 488 -35.99 -21.15 36.87
CA HIS A 488 -36.14 -21.20 35.42
C HIS A 488 -35.19 -20.22 34.70
N LYS A 489 -34.65 -20.60 33.53
CA LYS A 489 -33.94 -19.66 32.64
C LYS A 489 -34.89 -18.53 32.23
N LYS A 490 -34.76 -17.36 32.85
CA LYS A 490 -35.56 -16.18 32.58
C LYS A 490 -35.02 -15.46 31.34
N ASN A 491 -35.90 -15.15 30.40
CA ASN A 491 -35.59 -14.34 29.23
C ASN A 491 -35.18 -12.91 29.65
N PRO A 492 -34.37 -12.20 28.85
CA PRO A 492 -34.14 -10.78 29.06
C PRO A 492 -35.43 -9.98 28.82
N VAL A 493 -35.66 -8.96 29.64
CA VAL A 493 -36.80 -8.02 29.55
C VAL A 493 -36.39 -6.60 29.95
N TYR A 494 -35.37 -6.46 30.79
CA TYR A 494 -34.77 -5.19 31.18
C TYR A 494 -33.84 -4.65 30.08
N ASP A 495 -34.27 -3.57 29.46
CA ASP A 495 -33.48 -2.75 28.53
C ASP A 495 -32.30 -2.08 29.27
N CYS A 496 -31.07 -2.33 28.83
CA CYS A 496 -29.91 -1.60 29.35
C CYS A 496 -29.95 -0.13 28.88
N PRO A 497 -29.81 0.86 29.78
CA PRO A 497 -29.85 2.28 29.40
C PRO A 497 -28.64 2.73 28.56
N ASP A 498 -27.50 2.04 28.68
CA ASP A 498 -26.23 2.43 28.06
C ASP A 498 -26.10 1.96 26.59
N CYS A 499 -26.65 0.78 26.27
CA CYS A 499 -26.62 0.18 24.92
C CYS A 499 -27.99 0.02 24.25
N GLY A 500 -29.10 0.14 25.00
CA GLY A 500 -30.47 0.10 24.49
C GLY A 500 -31.03 -1.29 24.21
N TYR A 501 -30.25 -2.36 24.39
CA TYR A 501 -30.69 -3.74 24.22
C TYR A 501 -31.33 -4.32 25.49
N PRO A 502 -32.38 -5.16 25.39
CA PRO A 502 -32.84 -5.98 26.51
C PRO A 502 -31.82 -7.07 26.81
N THR A 503 -31.25 -7.05 28.02
CA THR A 503 -30.03 -7.83 28.34
C THR A 503 -30.17 -8.73 29.56
N HIS A 504 -31.05 -8.37 30.51
CA HIS A 504 -31.24 -9.09 31.76
C HIS A 504 -32.73 -9.26 32.05
N CYS A 505 -33.13 -10.24 32.87
CA CYS A 505 -34.54 -10.45 33.20
C CYS A 505 -35.11 -9.41 34.19
N SER A 506 -34.24 -8.79 34.99
CA SER A 506 -34.59 -7.73 35.95
C SER A 506 -33.46 -6.70 36.10
N GLU A 507 -33.77 -5.56 36.71
CA GLU A 507 -32.80 -4.53 37.07
C GLU A 507 -31.76 -5.04 38.07
N GLU A 508 -32.17 -5.86 39.04
CA GLU A 508 -31.29 -6.53 40.01
C GLU A 508 -30.27 -7.42 39.29
N HIS A 509 -30.70 -8.21 38.31
CA HIS A 509 -29.81 -9.06 37.52
C HIS A 509 -28.91 -8.23 36.59
N TYR A 510 -29.36 -7.08 36.07
CA TYR A 510 -28.48 -6.13 35.38
C TYR A 510 -27.40 -5.57 36.30
N HIS A 511 -27.72 -5.24 37.56
CA HIS A 511 -26.73 -4.79 38.53
C HIS A 511 -25.72 -5.87 38.90
N GLN A 512 -26.17 -7.13 39.07
CA GLN A 512 -25.29 -8.28 39.33
C GLN A 512 -24.39 -8.59 38.12
N GLY A 513 -24.96 -8.63 36.91
CA GLY A 513 -24.24 -8.92 35.66
C GLY A 513 -23.44 -7.74 35.08
N LYS A 514 -23.48 -6.54 35.71
CA LYS A 514 -23.02 -5.29 35.10
C LYS A 514 -21.58 -5.32 34.61
N GLN A 515 -20.67 -5.99 35.34
CA GLN A 515 -19.26 -6.07 34.97
C GLN A 515 -19.05 -6.85 33.66
N ALA A 516 -19.61 -8.06 33.55
CA ALA A 516 -19.54 -8.86 32.33
C ALA A 516 -20.28 -8.18 31.15
N HIS A 517 -21.39 -7.50 31.42
CA HIS A 517 -22.09 -6.74 30.38
C HIS A 517 -21.26 -5.56 29.85
N GLN A 518 -20.46 -4.90 30.69
CA GLN A 518 -19.71 -3.69 30.33
C GLN A 518 -18.76 -3.89 29.14
N GLU A 519 -18.19 -5.08 28.98
CA GLU A 519 -17.30 -5.43 27.86
C GLU A 519 -18.04 -5.40 26.50
N VAL A 520 -19.27 -5.92 26.47
CA VAL A 520 -20.09 -6.07 25.25
C VAL A 520 -21.05 -4.89 25.03
N CYS A 521 -21.33 -4.11 26.10
CA CYS A 521 -22.23 -2.96 26.09
C CYS A 521 -21.87 -1.92 25.02
N SER A 522 -20.58 -1.61 24.86
CA SER A 522 -20.08 -0.67 23.85
C SER A 522 -20.35 -1.14 22.41
N ILE A 523 -20.16 -2.44 22.14
CA ILE A 523 -20.43 -3.08 20.86
C ILE A 523 -21.93 -3.08 20.56
N LEU A 524 -22.77 -3.44 21.54
CA LEU A 524 -24.23 -3.42 21.41
C LEU A 524 -24.73 -2.00 21.11
N ARG A 525 -24.16 -0.99 21.76
CA ARG A 525 -24.47 0.42 21.49
C ARG A 525 -24.12 0.82 20.05
N GLU A 526 -22.94 0.44 19.58
CA GLU A 526 -22.51 0.72 18.20
C GLU A 526 -23.45 0.08 17.17
N ILE A 527 -23.80 -1.19 17.36
CA ILE A 527 -24.77 -1.89 16.50
C ILE A 527 -26.14 -1.21 16.55
N ASN A 528 -26.57 -0.74 17.72
CA ASN A 528 -27.84 -0.04 17.91
C ASN A 528 -27.89 1.28 17.11
N GLU A 529 -26.87 2.12 17.23
CA GLU A 529 -26.81 3.42 16.54
C GLU A 529 -26.65 3.25 15.01
N ASP A 530 -25.87 2.26 14.55
CA ASP A 530 -25.73 1.93 13.13
C ASP A 530 -27.05 1.40 12.53
N ASP A 531 -27.73 0.47 13.22
CA ASP A 531 -29.00 -0.09 12.72
C ASP A 531 -30.16 0.93 12.76
N HIS A 532 -30.12 1.94 13.64
CA HIS A 532 -31.01 3.10 13.56
C HIS A 532 -30.64 4.05 12.41
N ASP A 533 -29.35 4.33 12.18
CA ASP A 533 -28.92 5.21 11.09
C ASP A 533 -29.27 4.63 9.71
N LEU A 534 -29.08 3.33 9.51
CA LEU A 534 -29.53 2.58 8.31
C LEU A 534 -31.05 2.66 8.05
N ARG A 535 -31.83 3.15 9.02
CA ARG A 535 -33.30 3.29 8.96
C ARG A 535 -33.78 4.72 9.26
N SER A 536 -32.85 5.68 9.32
CA SER A 536 -33.13 7.09 9.63
C SER A 536 -33.85 7.86 8.52
N GLY A 537 -33.90 7.31 7.31
CA GLY A 537 -34.39 7.99 6.11
C GLY A 537 -33.39 8.99 5.48
N ARG A 538 -32.18 9.14 6.03
CA ARG A 538 -31.19 10.08 5.47
C ARG A 538 -30.69 9.66 4.08
N PRO A 539 -30.26 10.61 3.23
CA PRO A 539 -29.44 10.27 2.07
C PRO A 539 -28.09 9.68 2.52
N MET A 540 -27.77 8.49 2.03
CA MET A 540 -26.52 7.77 2.34
C MET A 540 -25.52 7.95 1.20
N ARG A 541 -24.78 9.06 1.24
CA ARG A 541 -23.74 9.38 0.24
C ARG A 541 -22.63 8.33 0.18
N GLU A 542 -22.40 7.62 1.27
CA GLU A 542 -21.45 6.51 1.31
C GLU A 542 -21.86 5.32 0.40
N PHE A 543 -23.12 5.27 -0.07
CA PHE A 543 -23.61 4.30 -1.06
C PHE A 543 -23.54 4.82 -2.52
N GLU A 544 -22.99 6.01 -2.76
CA GLU A 544 -22.69 6.53 -4.11
C GLU A 544 -21.40 5.88 -4.65
N PHE A 545 -21.49 4.60 -5.02
CA PHE A 545 -20.32 3.79 -5.39
C PHE A 545 -19.73 4.16 -6.77
N PRO A 546 -18.39 4.12 -6.93
CA PRO A 546 -17.71 4.47 -8.17
C PRO A 546 -17.96 3.44 -9.29
N THR A 547 -17.81 3.89 -10.53
CA THR A 547 -18.05 3.08 -11.75
C THR A 547 -16.78 2.32 -12.19
N ALA A 548 -16.62 2.10 -13.50
CA ALA A 548 -15.31 1.77 -14.07
C ALA A 548 -14.33 2.95 -13.85
N GLN A 549 -13.05 2.63 -13.72
CA GLN A 549 -11.94 3.58 -13.56
C GLN A 549 -11.30 3.97 -14.90
N GLY A 550 -10.49 5.03 -14.87
CA GLY A 550 -9.58 5.36 -15.97
C GLY A 550 -8.41 4.39 -16.08
N PHE A 551 -7.85 4.27 -17.29
CA PHE A 551 -6.72 3.37 -17.58
C PHE A 551 -5.46 3.66 -16.72
N ASP A 552 -5.27 4.91 -16.32
CA ASP A 552 -4.12 5.35 -15.50
C ASP A 552 -4.34 5.17 -13.97
N GLU A 553 -5.51 4.69 -13.52
CA GLU A 553 -5.89 4.66 -12.10
C GLU A 553 -5.56 3.31 -11.42
N ALA A 554 -4.36 3.18 -10.88
CA ALA A 554 -3.91 1.97 -10.18
C ALA A 554 -4.68 1.69 -8.87
N VAL A 555 -5.46 0.60 -8.85
CA VAL A 555 -6.11 0.05 -7.65
C VAL A 555 -5.09 -0.53 -6.68
N ASN A 556 -5.36 -0.43 -5.38
CA ASN A 556 -4.65 -1.23 -4.38
C ASN A 556 -5.60 -1.81 -3.32
N MET A 557 -5.51 -3.13 -3.12
CA MET A 557 -6.38 -3.92 -2.24
C MET A 557 -5.76 -4.28 -0.89
N ALA A 558 -4.83 -3.48 -0.36
CA ALA A 558 -4.15 -3.79 0.91
C ALA A 558 -5.05 -3.76 2.16
N ASN A 559 -6.19 -3.04 2.10
CA ASN A 559 -7.26 -2.97 3.10
C ASN A 559 -8.36 -2.03 2.61
N TRP A 560 -9.49 -1.97 3.34
CA TRP A 560 -10.63 -1.09 3.10
C TRP A 560 -10.28 0.38 2.78
N ASP A 561 -9.47 1.04 3.61
CA ASP A 561 -9.14 2.47 3.42
C ASP A 561 -8.37 2.72 2.12
N VAL A 562 -7.38 1.86 1.83
CA VAL A 562 -6.55 1.98 0.63
C VAL A 562 -7.37 1.69 -0.63
N LEU A 563 -8.27 0.71 -0.56
CA LEU A 563 -9.20 0.42 -1.65
C LEU A 563 -10.11 1.61 -1.91
N PHE A 564 -10.82 2.12 -0.90
CA PHE A 564 -11.74 3.25 -1.07
C PHE A 564 -11.04 4.49 -1.63
N TYR A 565 -9.82 4.77 -1.16
CA TYR A 565 -9.00 5.87 -1.69
C TYR A 565 -8.58 5.65 -3.16
N THR A 566 -8.12 4.45 -3.54
CA THR A 566 -7.64 4.18 -4.91
C THR A 566 -8.76 3.95 -5.93
N ARG A 567 -9.94 3.51 -5.49
CA ARG A 567 -11.15 3.35 -6.30
C ARG A 567 -11.99 4.63 -6.42
N SER A 568 -11.55 5.75 -5.84
CA SER A 568 -12.29 7.03 -5.87
C SER A 568 -13.71 6.94 -5.26
N PHE A 569 -13.87 6.22 -4.15
CA PHE A 569 -15.11 6.26 -3.36
C PHE A 569 -15.31 7.64 -2.70
N PRO A 570 -16.56 8.01 -2.33
CA PRO A 570 -16.85 9.16 -1.47
C PRO A 570 -16.01 9.15 -0.18
N SER A 571 -15.69 10.33 0.37
CA SER A 571 -14.90 10.40 1.60
C SER A 571 -15.66 9.81 2.78
N MET A 572 -15.14 8.70 3.32
CA MET A 572 -15.71 8.04 4.49
C MET A 572 -15.38 8.87 5.74
N ASP A 573 -16.23 9.87 5.97
CA ASP A 573 -16.07 10.93 6.96
C ASP A 573 -16.33 10.49 8.42
N SER A 574 -16.77 9.23 8.61
CA SER A 574 -17.02 8.59 9.90
C SER A 574 -16.79 7.07 9.84
N ASP A 575 -16.45 6.46 10.98
CA ASP A 575 -16.29 5.01 11.10
C ASP A 575 -17.61 4.26 10.86
N ARG A 576 -18.76 4.87 11.16
CA ARG A 576 -20.09 4.34 10.80
C ARG A 576 -20.25 4.16 9.29
N SER A 577 -19.82 5.15 8.50
CA SER A 577 -19.87 5.06 7.02
C SER A 577 -19.01 3.89 6.52
N MET A 578 -17.81 3.71 7.10
CA MET A 578 -16.95 2.55 6.82
C MET A 578 -17.64 1.22 7.14
N ARG A 579 -18.33 1.12 8.28
CA ARG A 579 -19.08 -0.08 8.69
C ARG A 579 -20.25 -0.37 7.74
N HIS A 580 -21.05 0.62 7.39
CA HIS A 580 -22.18 0.49 6.48
C HIS A 580 -21.75 -0.01 5.09
N VAL A 581 -20.68 0.59 4.52
CA VAL A 581 -20.20 0.24 3.19
C VAL A 581 -19.49 -1.12 3.16
N SER A 582 -18.64 -1.41 4.15
CA SER A 582 -17.95 -2.71 4.22
C SER A 582 -18.92 -3.88 4.39
N LYS A 583 -20.04 -3.70 5.09
CA LYS A 583 -21.10 -4.72 5.23
C LYS A 583 -21.77 -5.09 3.91
N LEU A 584 -21.85 -4.17 2.93
CA LEU A 584 -22.38 -4.44 1.59
C LEU A 584 -21.32 -5.06 0.68
N LEU A 585 -20.10 -4.51 0.69
CA LEU A 585 -19.06 -4.86 -0.28
C LEU A 585 -18.17 -6.03 0.13
N THR A 586 -18.25 -6.53 1.36
CA THR A 586 -17.39 -7.61 1.89
C THR A 586 -17.36 -8.83 0.95
N TYR A 587 -18.50 -9.26 0.41
CA TYR A 587 -18.59 -10.43 -0.48
C TYR A 587 -17.84 -10.25 -1.83
N PRO A 588 -18.21 -9.30 -2.72
CA PRO A 588 -17.49 -9.12 -3.98
C PRO A 588 -16.02 -8.73 -3.79
N LEU A 589 -15.66 -8.06 -2.70
CA LEU A 589 -14.27 -7.67 -2.45
C LEU A 589 -13.41 -8.77 -1.83
N THR A 590 -14.00 -9.73 -1.11
CA THR A 590 -13.29 -10.96 -0.68
C THR A 590 -12.96 -11.84 -1.90
N ILE A 591 -13.85 -11.92 -2.89
CA ILE A 591 -13.59 -12.57 -4.17
C ILE A 591 -12.48 -11.82 -4.94
N ALA A 592 -12.61 -10.50 -5.05
CA ALA A 592 -11.61 -9.69 -5.74
C ALA A 592 -10.24 -9.67 -5.03
N SER A 593 -10.16 -9.76 -3.70
CA SER A 593 -8.89 -9.74 -2.97
C SER A 593 -8.05 -10.99 -3.20
N VAL A 594 -8.67 -12.13 -3.49
CA VAL A 594 -7.98 -13.34 -3.98
C VAL A 594 -7.50 -13.12 -5.41
N LEU A 595 -8.40 -12.72 -6.31
CA LEU A 595 -8.15 -12.70 -7.76
C LEU A 595 -7.22 -11.55 -8.22
N HIS A 596 -7.29 -10.37 -7.61
CA HIS A 596 -6.65 -9.15 -8.13
C HIS A 596 -5.12 -9.14 -7.95
N GLN A 597 -4.38 -8.61 -8.92
CA GLN A 597 -2.91 -8.53 -8.92
C GLN A 597 -2.32 -7.83 -7.68
N SER A 598 -3.03 -6.84 -7.14
CA SER A 598 -2.64 -6.12 -5.91
C SER A 598 -3.17 -6.80 -4.62
N SER A 599 -3.35 -8.12 -4.62
CA SER A 599 -3.89 -8.88 -3.50
C SER A 599 -3.20 -8.54 -2.16
N PRO A 600 -3.93 -8.49 -1.02
CA PRO A 600 -3.31 -8.44 0.30
C PRO A 600 -2.60 -9.76 0.65
N HIS A 601 -2.97 -10.87 -0.01
CA HIS A 601 -2.46 -12.21 0.31
C HIS A 601 -1.05 -12.41 -0.23
N LYS A 602 -0.16 -12.85 0.66
CA LYS A 602 1.27 -12.98 0.38
C LYS A 602 1.63 -14.43 0.09
N TYR A 603 2.47 -14.67 -0.92
CA TYR A 603 3.09 -15.97 -1.15
C TYR A 603 3.96 -16.41 0.04
N GLY A 604 3.98 -17.73 0.31
CA GLY A 604 4.74 -18.39 1.39
C GLY A 604 4.11 -18.22 2.78
N GLU A 605 3.75 -16.98 3.12
CA GLU A 605 3.10 -16.63 4.38
C GLU A 605 1.65 -17.14 4.43
N GLN A 606 0.82 -16.81 3.43
CA GLN A 606 -0.61 -17.17 3.36
C GLN A 606 -0.93 -18.07 2.16
N VAL A 607 -0.51 -17.68 0.95
CA VAL A 607 -0.75 -18.46 -0.28
C VAL A 607 0.31 -19.56 -0.41
N THR A 608 -0.13 -20.78 -0.69
CA THR A 608 0.73 -21.98 -0.88
C THR A 608 1.27 -22.06 -2.32
N THR A 609 2.08 -23.07 -2.63
CA THR A 609 2.48 -23.40 -4.02
C THR A 609 1.27 -23.71 -4.89
N GLU A 610 0.35 -24.51 -4.35
CA GLU A 610 -0.86 -24.95 -5.05
C GLU A 610 -1.88 -23.83 -5.19
N GLY A 611 -1.91 -22.92 -4.22
CA GLY A 611 -2.64 -21.66 -4.33
C GLY A 611 -2.03 -20.71 -5.35
N MET A 612 -0.70 -20.66 -5.51
CA MET A 612 -0.10 -19.90 -6.60
C MET A 612 -0.54 -20.47 -7.95
N ARG A 613 -0.41 -21.78 -8.18
CA ARG A 613 -0.82 -22.45 -9.42
C ARG A 613 -2.28 -22.13 -9.78
N SER A 614 -3.21 -22.34 -8.84
CA SER A 614 -4.64 -22.11 -9.08
C SER A 614 -5.02 -20.63 -9.27
N ILE A 615 -4.37 -19.69 -8.53
CA ILE A 615 -4.66 -18.25 -8.66
C ILE A 615 -3.95 -17.65 -9.89
N ALA A 616 -2.77 -18.14 -10.27
CA ALA A 616 -2.06 -17.71 -11.48
C ALA A 616 -2.84 -18.12 -12.74
N ALA A 617 -3.36 -19.34 -12.80
CA ALA A 617 -4.26 -19.82 -13.87
C ALA A 617 -5.40 -18.82 -14.14
N LEU A 618 -6.22 -18.52 -13.11
CA LEU A 618 -7.29 -17.53 -13.18
C LEU A 618 -6.78 -16.12 -13.58
N ARG A 619 -5.60 -15.71 -13.10
CA ARG A 619 -5.01 -14.41 -13.43
C ARG A 619 -4.59 -14.26 -14.89
N THR A 620 -4.23 -15.34 -15.60
CA THR A 620 -3.92 -15.24 -17.04
C THR A 620 -5.13 -14.77 -17.87
N ILE A 621 -6.34 -15.17 -17.49
CA ILE A 621 -7.60 -14.80 -18.15
C ILE A 621 -8.11 -13.42 -17.68
N LEU A 622 -7.83 -13.05 -16.43
CA LEU A 622 -8.16 -11.73 -15.87
C LEU A 622 -7.21 -10.61 -16.34
N TYR A 623 -5.97 -10.96 -16.67
CA TYR A 623 -4.91 -10.04 -17.12
C TYR A 623 -4.23 -10.59 -18.37
N PRO A 624 -4.96 -10.69 -19.51
CA PRO A 624 -4.35 -11.10 -20.77
C PRO A 624 -3.19 -10.15 -21.09
N HIS A 625 -2.01 -10.71 -21.35
CA HIS A 625 -0.84 -9.92 -21.72
C HIS A 625 -1.14 -9.11 -22.99
N ASN A 626 -0.62 -7.88 -23.04
CA ASN A 626 -0.71 -7.00 -24.21
C ASN A 626 0.17 -7.53 -25.36
N GLN A 627 -0.23 -8.65 -25.98
CA GLN A 627 0.23 -9.01 -27.30
C GLN A 627 -0.17 -7.88 -28.25
N VAL A 628 0.81 -7.28 -28.92
CA VAL A 628 0.61 -6.13 -29.81
C VAL A 628 0.09 -6.61 -31.17
N SER A 629 -1.12 -7.17 -31.18
CA SER A 629 -1.90 -7.37 -32.41
C SER A 629 -2.38 -5.99 -32.89
N ASN A 630 -1.91 -5.57 -34.07
CA ASN A 630 -2.27 -4.26 -34.64
C ASN A 630 -3.68 -4.22 -35.26
N ASP A 631 -4.47 -5.29 -35.07
CA ASP A 631 -5.77 -5.49 -35.69
C ASP A 631 -6.92 -5.06 -34.78
N ALA A 632 -7.29 -3.78 -34.89
CA ALA A 632 -8.36 -3.12 -34.12
C ALA A 632 -9.79 -3.62 -34.43
N GLN A 633 -9.94 -4.89 -34.82
CA GLN A 633 -11.22 -5.55 -35.11
C GLN A 633 -11.41 -6.88 -34.37
N THR A 634 -10.36 -7.43 -33.73
CA THR A 634 -10.47 -8.67 -32.96
C THR A 634 -10.13 -8.44 -31.49
N GLN A 635 -11.03 -7.77 -30.77
CA GLN A 635 -11.14 -8.00 -29.33
C GLN A 635 -11.59 -9.44 -29.13
N LEU A 636 -10.63 -10.35 -28.98
CA LEU A 636 -10.86 -11.67 -28.40
C LEU A 636 -11.57 -11.45 -27.07
N ARG A 637 -12.82 -11.91 -26.96
CA ARG A 637 -13.48 -12.00 -25.66
C ARG A 637 -12.68 -13.00 -24.84
N THR A 638 -12.11 -12.54 -23.74
CA THR A 638 -11.57 -13.43 -22.72
C THR A 638 -12.68 -14.32 -22.19
N ASP A 639 -12.34 -15.55 -21.82
CA ASP A 639 -13.30 -16.49 -21.29
C ASP A 639 -13.96 -15.97 -20.01
N THR A 640 -15.17 -16.47 -19.73
CA THR A 640 -15.98 -15.98 -18.61
C THR A 640 -15.55 -16.67 -17.33
N ILE A 641 -15.24 -15.87 -16.30
CA ILE A 641 -14.90 -16.41 -14.97
C ILE A 641 -16.20 -16.77 -14.25
N ASN A 642 -16.37 -18.05 -13.91
CA ASN A 642 -17.58 -18.56 -13.27
C ASN A 642 -17.33 -18.69 -11.76
N VAL A 643 -18.06 -17.90 -10.98
CA VAL A 643 -17.95 -17.85 -9.52
C VAL A 643 -19.15 -18.57 -8.91
N TYR A 644 -18.92 -19.78 -8.41
CA TYR A 644 -19.94 -20.62 -7.79
C TYR A 644 -20.08 -20.30 -6.29
N LEU A 645 -21.14 -19.60 -5.92
CA LEU A 645 -21.46 -19.23 -4.54
C LEU A 645 -22.34 -20.31 -3.91
N VAL A 646 -21.70 -21.23 -3.19
CA VAL A 646 -22.33 -22.41 -2.61
C VAL A 646 -22.80 -22.11 -1.18
N GLY A 647 -24.08 -22.39 -0.90
CA GLY A 647 -24.72 -22.00 0.37
C GLY A 647 -25.15 -20.52 0.39
N ALA A 648 -25.41 -19.94 -0.79
CA ALA A 648 -25.75 -18.52 -0.94
C ALA A 648 -27.06 -18.17 -0.19
N ARG A 649 -26.97 -17.16 0.68
CA ARG A 649 -28.04 -16.64 1.54
C ARG A 649 -28.12 -15.13 1.41
N ALA A 650 -27.38 -14.37 2.23
CA ALA A 650 -27.38 -12.91 2.19
C ALA A 650 -26.80 -12.36 0.88
N GLU A 651 -25.87 -13.11 0.29
CA GLU A 651 -25.10 -12.80 -0.91
C GLU A 651 -26.02 -12.66 -2.14
N ALA A 652 -27.03 -13.53 -2.24
CA ALA A 652 -28.05 -13.53 -3.27
C ALA A 652 -29.03 -12.36 -3.13
N THR A 653 -29.22 -11.83 -1.91
CA THR A 653 -30.13 -10.70 -1.63
C THR A 653 -29.52 -9.32 -1.94
N LEU A 654 -28.22 -9.25 -2.23
CA LEU A 654 -27.54 -7.98 -2.51
C LEU A 654 -28.00 -7.37 -3.84
N PRO A 655 -28.20 -6.04 -3.92
CA PRO A 655 -28.48 -5.36 -5.18
C PRO A 655 -27.39 -5.61 -6.23
N SER A 656 -27.78 -5.79 -7.49
CA SER A 656 -26.84 -6.14 -8.57
C SER A 656 -25.72 -5.11 -8.81
N HIS A 657 -25.91 -3.85 -8.38
CA HIS A 657 -24.87 -2.81 -8.47
C HIS A 657 -23.75 -2.95 -7.42
N ILE A 658 -23.98 -3.71 -6.34
CA ILE A 658 -22.95 -4.09 -5.36
C ILE A 658 -21.94 -5.02 -6.05
N TRP A 659 -22.45 -6.07 -6.69
CA TRP A 659 -21.68 -7.03 -7.47
C TRP A 659 -20.98 -6.44 -8.69
N LEU A 660 -21.49 -5.34 -9.27
CA LEU A 660 -20.77 -4.61 -10.32
C LEU A 660 -19.40 -4.07 -9.85
N GLN A 661 -19.16 -3.88 -8.54
CA GLN A 661 -17.84 -3.49 -8.04
C GLN A 661 -16.76 -4.56 -8.30
N LEU A 662 -17.13 -5.85 -8.40
CA LEU A 662 -16.23 -6.90 -8.86
C LEU A 662 -15.87 -6.70 -10.34
N ALA A 663 -16.87 -6.58 -11.21
CA ALA A 663 -16.69 -6.37 -12.66
C ALA A 663 -16.06 -4.99 -13.02
N TYR A 664 -16.00 -4.03 -12.10
CA TYR A 664 -15.27 -2.77 -12.28
C TYR A 664 -13.79 -2.85 -11.88
N LEU A 665 -13.34 -3.92 -11.21
CA LEU A 665 -11.93 -4.19 -10.90
C LEU A 665 -11.21 -4.96 -12.03
N PHE A 666 -11.98 -5.67 -12.87
CA PHE A 666 -11.48 -6.51 -13.94
C PHE A 666 -12.11 -6.09 -15.28
N PRO A 667 -11.65 -4.98 -15.90
CA PRO A 667 -12.40 -4.32 -16.96
C PRO A 667 -12.48 -5.11 -18.28
N ALA A 668 -11.54 -6.03 -18.51
CA ALA A 668 -11.47 -6.85 -19.74
C ALA A 668 -12.39 -8.09 -19.71
N THR A 669 -12.62 -8.67 -18.53
CA THR A 669 -13.10 -10.06 -18.40
C THR A 669 -14.53 -10.12 -17.87
N PRO A 670 -15.45 -10.88 -18.51
CA PRO A 670 -16.80 -11.07 -18.01
C PRO A 670 -16.85 -12.08 -16.85
N PHE A 671 -17.81 -11.88 -15.95
CA PHE A 671 -18.07 -12.75 -14.80
C PHE A 671 -19.48 -13.34 -14.86
N HIS A 672 -19.61 -14.63 -14.57
CA HIS A 672 -20.88 -15.28 -14.26
C HIS A 672 -20.89 -15.68 -12.79
N ILE A 673 -21.92 -15.27 -12.04
CA ILE A 673 -22.04 -15.62 -10.60
C ILE A 673 -23.23 -16.56 -10.42
N HIS A 674 -22.98 -17.74 -9.87
CA HIS A 674 -24.00 -18.75 -9.61
C HIS A 674 -24.33 -18.76 -8.12
N PHE A 675 -25.52 -18.25 -7.75
CA PHE A 675 -26.04 -18.29 -6.40
C PHE A 675 -26.77 -19.62 -6.19
N ILE A 676 -26.17 -20.54 -5.43
CA ILE A 676 -26.63 -21.93 -5.28
C ILE A 676 -26.94 -22.22 -3.81
N GLY A 677 -28.16 -22.65 -3.54
CA GLY A 677 -28.58 -23.14 -2.23
C GLY A 677 -30.06 -22.84 -1.91
N PRO A 678 -30.65 -23.51 -0.91
CA PRO A 678 -32.09 -23.46 -0.64
C PRO A 678 -32.64 -22.05 -0.32
N ASP A 679 -31.80 -21.15 0.18
CA ASP A 679 -32.14 -19.76 0.51
C ASP A 679 -31.71 -18.74 -0.58
N ALA A 680 -31.09 -19.19 -1.68
CA ALA A 680 -30.61 -18.31 -2.76
C ALA A 680 -31.75 -17.65 -3.58
N LEU A 681 -32.97 -18.20 -3.46
CA LEU A 681 -34.20 -17.66 -4.04
C LEU A 681 -35.30 -17.59 -2.98
N ALA A 682 -36.27 -16.69 -3.18
CA ALA A 682 -37.45 -16.73 -2.34
C ALA A 682 -38.26 -18.02 -2.62
N PRO A 683 -38.86 -18.66 -1.59
CA PRO A 683 -39.69 -19.84 -1.81
C PRO A 683 -40.82 -19.53 -2.80
N ASN A 684 -41.04 -20.44 -3.74
CA ASN A 684 -41.91 -20.33 -4.91
C ASN A 684 -41.37 -19.47 -6.09
N GLN A 685 -40.06 -19.17 -6.15
CA GLN A 685 -39.42 -18.71 -7.39
C GLN A 685 -38.69 -19.87 -8.09
N GLU A 686 -38.76 -19.92 -9.42
CA GLU A 686 -38.03 -20.90 -10.23
C GLU A 686 -36.56 -20.45 -10.47
N PRO A 687 -35.62 -21.41 -10.63
CA PRO A 687 -34.26 -21.12 -11.06
C PRO A 687 -34.22 -20.32 -12.36
N HIS A 688 -33.41 -19.27 -12.41
CA HIS A 688 -33.34 -18.39 -13.57
C HIS A 688 -31.98 -17.68 -13.70
N THR A 689 -31.66 -17.29 -14.94
CA THR A 689 -30.45 -16.53 -15.28
C THR A 689 -30.83 -15.10 -15.69
N LYS A 690 -30.05 -14.13 -15.20
CA LYS A 690 -30.24 -12.70 -15.39
C LYS A 690 -28.92 -12.04 -15.76
N SER A 691 -28.82 -11.48 -16.97
CA SER A 691 -27.75 -10.52 -17.29
C SER A 691 -28.00 -9.21 -16.53
N VAL A 692 -26.95 -8.67 -15.90
CA VAL A 692 -26.92 -7.34 -15.30
C VAL A 692 -26.36 -6.33 -16.30
N ASN A 693 -25.29 -6.72 -17.00
CA ASN A 693 -24.75 -6.04 -18.18
C ASN A 693 -23.90 -7.04 -19.00
N GLU A 694 -23.19 -6.54 -20.01
CA GLU A 694 -22.32 -7.32 -20.92
C GLU A 694 -21.15 -8.03 -20.25
N ARG A 695 -20.81 -7.71 -18.99
CA ARG A 695 -19.70 -8.30 -18.21
C ARG A 695 -20.12 -8.97 -16.92
N LEU A 696 -21.43 -9.04 -16.62
CA LEU A 696 -21.94 -9.63 -15.39
C LEU A 696 -23.29 -10.31 -15.60
N SER A 697 -23.28 -11.63 -15.49
CA SER A 697 -24.47 -12.50 -15.46
C SER A 697 -24.62 -13.17 -14.10
N PHE A 698 -25.87 -13.38 -13.68
CA PHE A 698 -26.22 -14.14 -12.48
C PHE A 698 -27.06 -15.35 -12.87
N THR A 699 -26.79 -16.52 -12.30
CA THR A 699 -27.77 -17.62 -12.20
C THR A 699 -28.15 -17.79 -10.75
N TYR A 700 -29.45 -17.97 -10.48
CA TYR A 700 -29.96 -18.30 -9.16
C TYR A 700 -30.62 -19.69 -9.22
N ASP A 701 -30.26 -20.59 -8.31
CA ASP A 701 -30.82 -21.94 -8.21
C ASP A 701 -30.99 -22.34 -6.74
N ASN A 702 -32.16 -22.89 -6.42
CA ASN A 702 -32.53 -23.26 -5.05
C ASN A 702 -32.25 -24.74 -4.71
N ALA A 703 -31.61 -25.49 -5.62
CA ALA A 703 -31.14 -26.85 -5.36
C ALA A 703 -29.95 -26.89 -4.38
N MET A 704 -29.67 -28.08 -3.83
CA MET A 704 -28.41 -28.31 -3.12
C MET A 704 -27.26 -28.39 -4.14
N TYR A 705 -26.03 -28.08 -3.74
CA TYR A 705 -24.92 -28.04 -4.69
C TYR A 705 -24.64 -29.39 -5.36
N HIS A 706 -24.81 -30.51 -4.65
CA HIS A 706 -24.64 -31.84 -5.24
C HIS A 706 -25.65 -32.16 -6.36
N ASP A 707 -26.86 -31.60 -6.31
CA ASP A 707 -27.86 -31.68 -7.40
C ASP A 707 -27.55 -30.67 -8.52
N TYR A 708 -27.00 -29.50 -8.17
CA TYR A 708 -26.61 -28.46 -9.13
C TYR A 708 -25.41 -28.89 -9.98
N HIS A 709 -24.45 -29.58 -9.36
CA HIS A 709 -23.24 -30.09 -10.01
C HIS A 709 -23.57 -30.97 -11.22
N GLU A 710 -24.59 -31.82 -11.11
CA GLU A 710 -25.04 -32.70 -12.21
C GLU A 710 -25.70 -31.96 -13.39
N LYS A 711 -25.94 -30.65 -13.26
CA LYS A 711 -26.44 -29.77 -14.33
C LYS A 711 -25.30 -29.13 -15.14
N ILE A 712 -24.04 -29.31 -14.74
CA ILE A 712 -22.85 -28.73 -15.37
C ILE A 712 -22.07 -29.85 -16.08
N GLU A 713 -21.89 -29.75 -17.40
CA GLU A 713 -21.27 -30.82 -18.20
C GLU A 713 -19.76 -30.98 -17.93
N LYS A 714 -19.07 -29.89 -17.61
CA LYS A 714 -17.63 -29.85 -17.31
C LYS A 714 -17.31 -28.63 -16.44
N PHE A 715 -16.45 -28.80 -15.45
CA PHE A 715 -15.79 -27.71 -14.73
C PHE A 715 -14.37 -27.48 -15.28
N ASP A 716 -13.90 -26.24 -15.27
CA ASP A 716 -12.59 -25.88 -15.79
C ASP A 716 -11.77 -25.03 -14.79
N PRO A 717 -10.75 -25.62 -14.11
CA PRO A 717 -9.94 -24.94 -13.09
C PRO A 717 -9.20 -23.66 -13.54
N TYR A 718 -9.18 -23.33 -14.84
CA TYR A 718 -8.63 -22.07 -15.34
C TYR A 718 -9.66 -20.92 -15.35
N THR A 719 -10.97 -21.22 -15.36
CA THR A 719 -12.07 -20.22 -15.38
C THR A 719 -13.01 -20.30 -14.18
N ASP A 720 -13.11 -21.46 -13.54
CA ASP A 720 -14.09 -21.76 -12.50
C ASP A 720 -13.47 -21.64 -11.10
N LEU A 721 -14.23 -21.09 -10.15
CA LEU A 721 -13.88 -21.11 -8.73
C LEU A 721 -15.10 -21.13 -7.80
N PHE A 722 -14.90 -21.70 -6.62
CA PHE A 722 -15.94 -21.87 -5.61
C PHE A 722 -15.73 -20.93 -4.42
N PHE A 723 -16.82 -20.37 -3.91
CA PHE A 723 -16.84 -19.54 -2.71
C PHE A 723 -17.96 -20.00 -1.77
N MET A 724 -17.60 -20.34 -0.53
CA MET A 724 -18.51 -20.79 0.52
C MET A 724 -18.50 -19.76 1.65
N PHE A 725 -19.51 -18.90 1.69
CA PHE A 725 -19.57 -17.80 2.66
C PHE A 725 -20.14 -18.26 4.00
N SER A 726 -19.24 -18.55 4.93
CA SER A 726 -19.49 -19.02 6.31
C SER A 726 -20.49 -20.19 6.36
N PRO A 727 -20.12 -21.35 5.77
CA PRO A 727 -21.03 -22.48 5.58
C PRO A 727 -21.40 -23.22 6.87
N GLY A 728 -20.56 -23.17 7.91
CA GLY A 728 -20.80 -23.85 9.19
C GLY A 728 -20.67 -25.38 9.07
N ILE A 729 -19.64 -25.83 8.35
CA ILE A 729 -19.35 -27.25 8.10
C ILE A 729 -19.05 -28.01 9.41
N GLY A 730 -18.43 -27.34 10.38
CA GLY A 730 -18.08 -27.90 11.69
C GLY A 730 -19.23 -28.01 12.69
N HIS A 731 -20.45 -27.59 12.34
CA HIS A 731 -21.63 -27.79 13.19
C HIS A 731 -22.24 -29.18 12.96
N ASP A 732 -22.42 -29.96 14.03
CA ASP A 732 -22.92 -31.36 13.99
C ASP A 732 -24.19 -31.55 13.14
N GLU A 733 -25.12 -30.59 13.19
CA GLU A 733 -26.39 -30.62 12.45
C GLU A 733 -26.24 -30.38 10.94
N ALA A 734 -25.16 -29.71 10.52
CA ALA A 734 -24.92 -29.31 9.14
C ALA A 734 -23.85 -30.18 8.46
N ARG A 735 -22.84 -30.67 9.20
CA ARG A 735 -21.68 -31.42 8.72
C ARG A 735 -22.07 -32.54 7.74
N GLU A 736 -22.99 -33.41 8.14
CA GLU A 736 -23.44 -34.54 7.31
C GLU A 736 -24.12 -34.08 6.00
N SER A 737 -24.86 -32.97 6.02
CA SER A 737 -25.51 -32.41 4.81
C SER A 737 -24.52 -31.71 3.87
N TRP A 738 -23.37 -31.27 4.40
CA TRP A 738 -22.30 -30.65 3.64
C TRP A 738 -21.44 -31.68 2.88
N LYS A 739 -21.27 -32.90 3.41
CA LYS A 739 -20.30 -33.88 2.91
C LYS A 739 -20.30 -34.11 1.40
N THR A 740 -21.40 -34.61 0.86
CA THR A 740 -21.55 -34.87 -0.59
C THR A 740 -21.43 -33.62 -1.47
N SER A 741 -21.66 -32.43 -0.89
CA SER A 741 -21.42 -31.16 -1.57
C SER A 741 -19.92 -30.81 -1.60
N ILE A 742 -19.17 -31.07 -0.52
CA ILE A 742 -17.72 -30.84 -0.45
C ILE A 742 -16.99 -31.85 -1.37
N GLU A 743 -17.35 -33.13 -1.30
CA GLU A 743 -16.85 -34.21 -2.17
C GLU A 743 -16.94 -33.81 -3.66
N LYS A 744 -18.15 -33.51 -4.15
CA LYS A 744 -18.38 -33.02 -5.52
C LYS A 744 -17.74 -31.66 -5.82
N THR A 745 -17.25 -30.92 -4.82
CA THR A 745 -16.44 -29.71 -5.08
C THR A 745 -14.96 -30.07 -5.23
N LEU A 746 -14.43 -30.97 -4.40
CA LEU A 746 -13.06 -31.49 -4.49
C LEU A 746 -12.83 -32.32 -5.77
N GLU A 747 -13.87 -32.97 -6.30
CA GLU A 747 -13.83 -33.63 -7.61
C GLU A 747 -13.47 -32.67 -8.75
N THR A 748 -13.95 -31.41 -8.72
CA THR A 748 -13.73 -30.42 -9.81
C THR A 748 -12.28 -29.98 -10.00
N LYS A 749 -11.42 -30.18 -8.99
CA LYS A 749 -10.03 -29.65 -8.90
C LYS A 749 -9.90 -28.12 -9.01
N CYS A 750 -11.02 -27.39 -9.02
CA CYS A 750 -11.06 -25.94 -8.98
C CYS A 750 -10.70 -25.42 -7.57
N PRO A 751 -10.21 -24.17 -7.43
CA PRO A 751 -9.95 -23.59 -6.12
C PRO A 751 -11.26 -23.25 -5.38
N ILE A 752 -11.31 -23.62 -4.10
CA ILE A 752 -12.42 -23.43 -3.19
C ILE A 752 -11.98 -22.47 -2.09
N PHE A 753 -12.70 -21.36 -1.92
CA PHE A 753 -12.44 -20.37 -0.86
C PHE A 753 -13.58 -20.36 0.14
N ILE A 754 -13.23 -20.41 1.42
CA ILE A 754 -14.19 -20.59 2.53
C ILE A 754 -13.95 -19.48 3.55
N THR A 755 -15.03 -18.87 4.06
CA THR A 755 -14.97 -17.87 5.14
C THR A 755 -15.56 -18.40 6.44
N GLY A 756 -15.29 -17.73 7.57
CA GLY A 756 -15.97 -17.94 8.85
C GLY A 756 -16.60 -16.65 9.40
N TYR A 757 -17.53 -16.77 10.35
CA TYR A 757 -18.17 -15.66 11.09
C TYR A 757 -17.34 -15.16 12.28
N ASP A 758 -16.54 -16.04 12.88
CA ASP A 758 -15.51 -15.72 13.88
C ASP A 758 -14.35 -16.73 13.81
N GLU A 759 -13.43 -16.68 14.78
CA GLU A 759 -12.20 -17.48 14.81
C GLU A 759 -12.44 -18.93 15.28
N ALA A 760 -13.44 -19.16 16.15
CA ALA A 760 -13.79 -20.48 16.63
C ALA A 760 -14.65 -21.23 15.60
N ASP A 761 -15.62 -20.52 14.99
CA ASP A 761 -16.40 -20.97 13.84
C ASP A 761 -15.48 -21.44 12.69
N MET A 762 -14.56 -20.57 12.25
CA MET A 762 -13.58 -20.91 11.22
C MET A 762 -12.70 -22.12 11.61
N LYS A 763 -12.26 -22.20 12.87
CA LYS A 763 -11.41 -23.30 13.35
C LYS A 763 -12.16 -24.64 13.40
N ASN A 764 -13.44 -24.63 13.78
CA ASN A 764 -14.28 -25.84 13.77
C ASN A 764 -14.56 -26.32 12.34
N ASP A 765 -14.82 -25.40 11.40
CA ASP A 765 -14.97 -25.73 9.98
C ASP A 765 -13.69 -26.35 9.39
N ILE A 766 -12.51 -25.84 9.77
CA ILE A 766 -11.21 -26.39 9.38
C ILE A 766 -11.00 -27.79 9.99
N GLU A 767 -11.20 -27.97 11.30
CA GLU A 767 -11.00 -29.26 11.97
C GLU A 767 -11.95 -30.33 11.44
N ALA A 768 -13.19 -29.97 11.08
CA ALA A 768 -14.13 -30.90 10.44
C ALA A 768 -13.65 -31.34 9.04
N VAL A 769 -13.13 -30.42 8.22
CA VAL A 769 -12.62 -30.73 6.88
C VAL A 769 -11.28 -31.49 6.93
N GLU A 770 -10.39 -31.16 7.87
CA GLU A 770 -9.16 -31.94 8.10
C GLU A 770 -9.43 -33.37 8.59
N GLN A 771 -10.53 -33.58 9.33
CA GLN A 771 -10.97 -34.92 9.77
C GLN A 771 -11.66 -35.71 8.66
N ASP A 772 -12.63 -35.12 7.96
CA ASP A 772 -13.48 -35.83 7.00
C ASP A 772 -12.78 -36.07 5.65
N TYR A 773 -11.83 -35.20 5.25
CA TYR A 773 -11.18 -35.22 3.92
C TYR A 773 -9.66 -35.36 3.99
N GLN A 774 -9.15 -36.05 5.03
CA GLN A 774 -7.71 -36.11 5.29
C GLN A 774 -6.92 -36.70 4.12
N GLY A 775 -6.18 -35.84 3.41
CA GLY A 775 -5.33 -36.23 2.29
C GLY A 775 -5.97 -36.14 0.91
N GLU A 776 -7.27 -35.84 0.80
CA GLU A 776 -7.97 -35.66 -0.49
C GLU A 776 -7.84 -34.24 -1.07
N PHE A 777 -7.45 -33.26 -0.24
CA PHE A 777 -7.30 -31.86 -0.64
C PHE A 777 -5.86 -31.34 -0.47
N ASP A 778 -5.53 -30.31 -1.27
CA ASP A 778 -4.39 -29.43 -1.07
C ASP A 778 -4.84 -28.10 -0.49
N TRP A 779 -4.03 -27.50 0.38
CA TRP A 779 -4.22 -26.12 0.82
C TRP A 779 -3.92 -25.13 -0.31
N VAL A 780 -4.84 -24.20 -0.57
CA VAL A 780 -4.71 -23.08 -1.53
C VAL A 780 -4.36 -21.80 -0.78
N LEU A 781 -5.08 -21.51 0.32
CA LEU A 781 -4.89 -20.34 1.16
C LEU A 781 -4.96 -20.76 2.63
N LYS A 782 -3.86 -20.54 3.37
CA LYS A 782 -3.80 -20.85 4.80
C LYS A 782 -4.81 -19.99 5.58
N PRO A 783 -5.39 -20.51 6.68
CA PRO A 783 -6.32 -19.75 7.52
C PRO A 783 -5.77 -18.41 7.97
N SER A 784 -6.53 -17.35 7.70
CA SER A 784 -6.12 -15.97 8.01
C SER A 784 -7.33 -15.05 8.22
N VAL A 785 -7.10 -13.92 8.89
CA VAL A 785 -8.11 -12.86 8.99
C VAL A 785 -8.33 -12.24 7.61
N ASN A 786 -9.60 -12.06 7.23
CA ASN A 786 -9.96 -11.43 5.97
C ASN A 786 -9.87 -9.89 6.10
N GLU A 787 -8.96 -9.26 5.34
CA GLU A 787 -8.81 -7.80 5.28
C GLU A 787 -10.08 -7.09 4.75
N PHE A 788 -10.94 -7.81 4.01
CA PHE A 788 -12.23 -7.34 3.51
C PHE A 788 -13.44 -7.93 4.26
N ARG A 789 -13.25 -8.38 5.51
CA ARG A 789 -14.38 -8.67 6.42
C ARG A 789 -15.24 -7.42 6.62
N SER A 790 -16.53 -7.61 6.90
CA SER A 790 -17.41 -6.50 7.32
C SER A 790 -16.82 -5.80 8.54
N LEU A 791 -16.77 -4.46 8.54
CA LEU A 791 -16.42 -3.70 9.75
C LEU A 791 -17.65 -3.50 10.64
N LYS A 792 -18.87 -3.54 10.09
CA LYS A 792 -20.09 -3.64 10.91
C LYS A 792 -20.11 -5.01 11.59
N ARG A 793 -20.22 -5.01 12.91
CA ARG A 793 -20.59 -6.20 13.68
C ARG A 793 -22.09 -6.44 13.59
N ASP A 794 -22.48 -7.71 13.67
CA ASP A 794 -23.84 -8.10 13.98
C ASP A 794 -23.83 -8.91 15.30
N VAL A 795 -25.00 -9.09 15.92
CA VAL A 795 -25.15 -9.76 17.22
C VAL A 795 -26.16 -10.89 17.12
N ASN A 796 -25.85 -12.03 17.75
CA ASN A 796 -26.78 -13.15 17.88
C ASN A 796 -27.96 -12.74 18.76
N LEU A 797 -29.19 -12.86 18.25
CA LEU A 797 -30.40 -12.47 18.99
C LEU A 797 -30.78 -13.47 20.10
N MET A 798 -30.18 -14.67 20.07
CA MET A 798 -30.32 -15.70 21.09
C MET A 798 -29.35 -15.48 22.26
N ASP A 799 -28.18 -14.88 22.00
CA ASP A 799 -27.16 -14.60 23.00
C ASP A 799 -26.41 -13.30 22.66
N LEU A 800 -26.76 -12.21 23.35
CA LEU A 800 -26.14 -10.90 23.15
C LEU A 800 -24.66 -10.84 23.57
N ARG A 801 -24.12 -11.87 24.22
CA ARG A 801 -22.67 -12.00 24.49
C ARG A 801 -21.88 -12.24 23.20
N GLN A 802 -22.53 -12.77 22.16
CA GLN A 802 -21.89 -13.17 20.89
C GLN A 802 -22.06 -12.12 19.80
N SER A 803 -21.01 -11.35 19.52
CA SER A 803 -20.93 -10.46 18.34
C SER A 803 -20.06 -11.08 17.24
N ILE A 804 -20.58 -11.13 16.01
CA ILE A 804 -19.91 -11.74 14.84
C ILE A 804 -19.52 -10.68 13.80
N PHE A 805 -18.57 -11.03 12.94
CA PHE A 805 -18.24 -10.26 11.74
C PHE A 805 -18.60 -11.08 10.50
N ALA A 806 -19.34 -10.50 9.55
CA ALA A 806 -19.55 -11.18 8.26
C ALA A 806 -18.21 -11.32 7.53
N ASN A 807 -17.89 -12.56 7.14
CA ASN A 807 -16.65 -12.98 6.49
C ASN A 807 -15.38 -12.63 7.32
N TYR A 808 -15.36 -12.90 8.64
CA TYR A 808 -14.27 -12.61 9.57
C TYR A 808 -12.90 -13.10 9.11
N GLY A 809 -12.84 -14.38 8.75
CA GLY A 809 -11.64 -15.08 8.30
C GLY A 809 -11.84 -15.66 6.92
N ILE A 810 -10.73 -16.02 6.27
CA ILE A 810 -10.68 -16.67 4.96
C ILE A 810 -9.60 -17.75 4.94
N TRP A 811 -9.93 -18.87 4.32
CA TRP A 811 -9.04 -19.97 3.97
C TRP A 811 -9.45 -20.53 2.60
N GLY A 812 -8.69 -21.49 2.09
CA GLY A 812 -9.04 -22.15 0.83
C GLY A 812 -8.27 -23.43 0.57
N ILE A 813 -8.92 -24.31 -0.18
CA ILE A 813 -8.49 -25.66 -0.52
C ILE A 813 -8.78 -25.95 -2.00
N ARG A 814 -8.26 -27.06 -2.53
CA ARG A 814 -8.68 -27.68 -3.79
C ARG A 814 -8.61 -29.19 -3.63
N GLY A 815 -9.36 -29.97 -4.41
CA GLY A 815 -9.11 -31.42 -4.44
C GLY A 815 -7.77 -31.74 -5.10
N LYS A 816 -7.07 -32.76 -4.59
CA LYS A 816 -5.81 -33.21 -5.16
C LYS A 816 -5.98 -33.76 -6.57
N ARG A 817 -4.91 -33.60 -7.36
CA ARG A 817 -4.64 -34.49 -8.50
C ARG A 817 -3.95 -35.73 -7.94
N TYR A 818 -4.35 -36.91 -8.43
CA TYR A 818 -3.54 -38.11 -8.24
C TYR A 818 -2.61 -38.18 -9.45
N ASP A 819 -1.30 -38.17 -9.19
CA ASP A 819 -0.32 -38.36 -10.25
C ASP A 819 -0.52 -39.76 -10.84
N VAL A 820 -0.51 -39.87 -12.17
CA VAL A 820 -0.63 -41.16 -12.85
C VAL A 820 0.72 -41.87 -12.69
N VAL A 821 0.86 -42.64 -11.60
CA VAL A 821 2.04 -43.49 -11.38
C VAL A 821 2.14 -44.44 -12.56
N HIS A 822 3.08 -44.14 -13.46
CA HIS A 822 3.28 -44.89 -14.69
C HIS A 822 4.02 -46.18 -14.35
N ASP A 823 3.25 -47.17 -13.87
CA ASP A 823 3.76 -48.44 -13.35
C ASP A 823 4.59 -49.19 -14.42
N PRO A 824 5.93 -49.28 -14.28
CA PRO A 824 6.78 -49.77 -15.37
C PRO A 824 6.64 -51.28 -15.62
N GLU A 825 6.04 -52.02 -14.68
CA GLU A 825 5.93 -53.48 -14.72
C GLU A 825 4.67 -53.99 -15.45
N ASN A 826 3.80 -53.09 -15.96
CA ASN A 826 2.50 -53.43 -16.56
C ASN A 826 2.39 -53.22 -18.10
N ASN A 827 3.53 -53.23 -18.82
CA ASN A 827 3.57 -53.27 -20.30
C ASN A 827 4.33 -54.51 -20.81
N ASP A 828 3.59 -55.62 -21.01
CA ASP A 828 3.96 -56.79 -21.83
C ASP A 828 3.49 -56.61 -23.30
#